data_AF-A0A964L8T7-F1
#
_entry.id   AF-A0A964L8T7-F1
#
_cell.length_a   1.000
_cell.length_b   1.000
_cell.length_c   1.000
_cell.angle_alpha   90.00
_cell.angle_beta   90.00
_cell.angle_gamma   90.00
#
_symmetry.space_group_name_H-M   'P 1'
#
loop_
_entity.id
_entity.type
_entity.pdbx_description
1 polymer ?
#
loop_
_entity_poly.entity_id
_entity_poly.type
_entity_poly.pdbx_seq_one_letter_code
_entity_poly.pdbx_strand_id
1 'polypeptide(L)'
;MIRIPLLLAAAVALCCAAAWAFQPGDPFKPGKLSPAEQAALAPGLTLRFYAKPGDAKPLDTRRIRLAALHIPKDSPPSPFLVPGPIHAKISGYLKNQLKGTYSFRLTGTGKIVLRINDKEVLKNDAKEPVEVELAKNYNRIEILYTSPATGDSTLRLDWSGEKFGLEPVPPEALFSRKDDADLVEKTKLREGRSLFANLHCGNCHTLPSKVAQAHVQMPELTVPWYDRTPRLDATGNRFQADWLAAWILDPRSLRPEATMPSVLTGPDAAKSAADIAAYLMLQKGPALEPFSKSPQAATGEAIFKKLGCNSCHRLDDPKTKDELGRLSLHHVAAKFSTNALQHFLKEPHKRYQWTRMPDFKLSNDETGHLEAYLRDQAIGKIDVKARGDAFRGGKLIEAHCSNCHMTSRVGTVNMFEFAKWVQTPIKNLDLGCLATKDRGKAPGFALNETDRAALTAFLKTDGKSLTRETPAEFSQRQVKTLRCDSCHRRDGETTRWHTVLEDEGKVPENLPSLTWIGEKLKPAWTKKLLAGQSDHSARPWIKGRMPAFPARAEMLAVGLSHEHGFGIDEDKRPRPDAKLAAVGEKLIPQQGGFNCINCHGIGKTPAIQPFEAPGINLLDAAIRLRYGYYQRWMLAPDRVDVTMRMPVFATDGKTTQLRDVFDGDARQQYDALWHYIQTLPANKK
;
A
#
# COMPACT_ATOMS: atom_id res chain seq x y z
N MET A 1 4.02 66.71 -38.58
CA MET A 1 3.94 66.53 -40.05
C MET A 1 4.65 65.22 -40.38
N ILE A 2 3.99 64.07 -40.19
CA ILE A 2 3.14 63.35 -41.16
C ILE A 2 3.96 62.82 -42.36
N ARG A 3 4.22 61.50 -42.37
CA ARG A 3 3.79 60.57 -43.44
C ARG A 3 3.84 59.10 -42.96
N ILE A 4 2.68 58.46 -43.14
CA ILE A 4 2.14 57.10 -42.92
C ILE A 4 2.48 56.22 -44.19
N PRO A 5 2.26 54.88 -44.36
CA PRO A 5 1.35 53.89 -43.71
C PRO A 5 1.95 52.53 -43.26
N LEU A 6 1.39 51.85 -42.24
CA LEU A 6 0.26 50.87 -42.23
C LEU A 6 0.57 49.52 -42.90
N LEU A 7 0.60 48.44 -42.11
CA LEU A 7 -0.12 47.15 -42.32
C LEU A 7 0.48 46.04 -41.43
N LEU A 8 -0.25 45.62 -40.40
CA LEU A 8 -0.35 44.20 -40.03
C LEU A 8 -1.53 44.02 -39.08
N ALA A 9 -2.67 43.69 -39.69
CA ALA A 9 -3.87 43.20 -39.04
C ALA A 9 -3.91 41.67 -39.13
N ALA A 10 -4.46 41.07 -38.06
CA ALA A 10 -5.16 39.80 -38.01
C ALA A 10 -4.37 38.50 -38.32
N ALA A 11 -4.11 37.73 -37.26
CA ALA A 11 -4.28 36.28 -37.27
C ALA A 11 -4.64 35.79 -35.85
N VAL A 12 -5.90 35.97 -35.47
CA VAL A 12 -6.52 35.16 -34.41
C VAL A 12 -6.73 33.78 -35.01
N ALA A 13 -5.80 32.87 -34.79
CA ALA A 13 -6.02 31.46 -35.07
C ALA A 13 -6.90 30.89 -33.96
N LEU A 14 -8.20 30.75 -34.25
CA LEU A 14 -9.07 29.83 -33.54
C LEU A 14 -8.41 28.44 -33.58
N CYS A 15 -7.81 28.00 -32.49
CA CYS A 15 -7.69 26.58 -32.20
C CYS A 15 -9.09 26.08 -31.84
N CYS A 16 -9.90 25.82 -32.87
CA CYS A 16 -11.04 24.93 -32.74
C CYS A 16 -10.50 23.59 -32.24
N ALA A 17 -10.87 23.25 -31.00
CA ALA A 17 -10.75 21.90 -30.49
C ALA A 17 -11.55 20.98 -31.41
N ALA A 18 -10.87 20.35 -32.37
CA ALA A 18 -11.41 19.26 -33.14
C ALA A 18 -11.60 18.10 -32.15
N ALA A 19 -12.82 17.97 -31.65
CA ALA A 19 -13.29 16.73 -31.06
C ALA A 19 -13.09 15.62 -32.10
N TRP A 20 -12.07 14.79 -31.91
CA TRP A 20 -11.96 13.52 -32.61
C TRP A 20 -13.06 12.61 -32.04
N ALA A 21 -14.28 12.79 -32.55
CA ALA A 21 -15.27 11.75 -32.55
C ALA A 21 -14.68 10.58 -33.36
N PHE A 22 -14.41 9.47 -32.69
CA PHE A 22 -14.04 8.21 -33.34
C PHE A 22 -15.08 7.91 -34.42
N GLN A 23 -14.64 7.86 -35.68
CA GLN A 23 -15.41 7.16 -36.69
C GLN A 23 -15.49 5.68 -36.30
N PRO A 24 -16.64 5.00 -36.47
CA PRO A 24 -16.74 3.56 -36.30
C PRO A 24 -15.95 2.90 -37.44
N GLY A 25 -14.68 2.58 -37.21
CA GLY A 25 -13.75 2.18 -38.26
C GLY A 25 -12.65 1.27 -37.73
N ASP A 26 -12.53 0.12 -38.38
CA ASP A 26 -11.64 -1.03 -38.21
C ASP A 26 -11.91 -2.03 -37.06
N PRO A 27 -12.16 -3.32 -37.39
CA PRO A 27 -12.28 -4.38 -36.39
C PRO A 27 -10.96 -4.56 -35.65
N PHE A 28 -11.03 -4.78 -34.33
CA PHE A 28 -9.87 -5.05 -33.51
C PHE A 28 -9.10 -6.25 -34.05
N LYS A 29 -7.79 -6.07 -34.27
CA LYS A 29 -6.89 -7.11 -34.74
C LYS A 29 -6.04 -7.62 -33.57
N PRO A 30 -6.25 -8.87 -33.10
CA PRO A 30 -5.44 -9.43 -32.02
C PRO A 30 -3.94 -9.32 -32.29
N GLY A 31 -3.19 -8.93 -31.27
CA GLY A 31 -1.75 -8.77 -31.29
C GLY A 31 -1.23 -7.43 -31.83
N LYS A 32 -2.10 -6.56 -32.34
CA LYS A 32 -1.73 -5.23 -32.82
C LYS A 32 -2.57 -4.15 -32.13
N LEU A 33 -1.89 -3.17 -31.55
CA LEU A 33 -2.47 -1.91 -31.08
C LEU A 33 -1.72 -0.77 -31.76
N SER A 34 -2.42 0.31 -32.06
CA SER A 34 -1.78 1.53 -32.56
C SER A 34 -0.79 2.11 -31.52
N PRO A 35 0.22 2.89 -31.93
CA PRO A 35 1.12 3.55 -30.99
C PRO A 35 0.39 4.42 -29.95
N ALA A 36 -0.68 5.10 -30.37
CA ALA A 36 -1.51 5.92 -29.48
C ALA A 36 -2.23 5.08 -28.41
N GLU A 37 -2.79 3.92 -28.78
CA GLU A 37 -3.39 2.99 -27.81
C GLU A 37 -2.35 2.45 -26.84
N GLN A 38 -1.17 2.08 -27.33
CA GLN A 38 -0.09 1.58 -26.46
C GLN A 38 0.39 2.63 -25.47
N ALA A 39 0.53 3.90 -25.89
CA ALA A 39 0.89 5.01 -25.00
C ALA A 39 -0.17 5.32 -23.93
N ALA A 40 -1.43 4.98 -24.21
CA ALA A 40 -2.54 5.11 -23.27
C ALA A 40 -2.65 3.93 -22.28
N LEU A 41 -1.91 2.83 -22.48
CA LEU A 41 -1.95 1.70 -21.55
C LEU A 41 -1.24 2.01 -20.24
N ALA A 42 -1.75 1.41 -19.17
CA ALA A 42 -1.07 1.27 -17.90
C ALA A 42 -1.36 -0.12 -17.31
N PRO A 43 -0.52 -0.65 -16.40
CA PRO A 43 -0.69 -1.98 -15.82
C PRO A 43 -2.03 -2.17 -15.09
N GLY A 44 -2.57 -3.39 -15.12
CA GLY A 44 -3.86 -3.78 -14.52
C GLY A 44 -5.05 -3.73 -15.48
N LEU A 45 -6.23 -4.11 -15.00
CA LEU A 45 -7.49 -4.10 -15.74
C LEU A 45 -8.45 -3.03 -15.19
N THR A 46 -9.40 -2.59 -16.03
CA THR A 46 -10.46 -1.68 -15.61
C THR A 46 -11.69 -2.47 -15.17
N LEU A 47 -12.08 -2.32 -13.91
CA LEU A 47 -13.29 -2.88 -13.30
C LEU A 47 -14.40 -1.82 -13.26
N ARG A 48 -15.51 -2.10 -13.91
CA ARG A 48 -16.70 -1.27 -14.00
C ARG A 48 -17.87 -1.95 -13.31
N PHE A 49 -18.66 -1.19 -12.58
CA PHE A 49 -19.89 -1.66 -11.93
C PHE A 49 -21.11 -1.01 -12.57
N TYR A 50 -22.20 -1.76 -12.72
CA TYR A 50 -23.42 -1.34 -13.41
C TYR A 50 -24.65 -1.58 -12.55
N ALA A 51 -25.72 -0.84 -12.82
CA ALA A 51 -27.00 -1.05 -12.16
C ALA A 51 -27.69 -2.32 -12.68
N LYS A 52 -27.56 -2.58 -13.99
CA LYS A 52 -28.04 -3.79 -14.65
C LYS A 52 -27.00 -4.31 -15.66
N PRO A 53 -27.00 -5.61 -15.98
CA PRO A 53 -26.19 -6.14 -17.07
C PRO A 53 -26.50 -5.41 -18.39
N GLY A 54 -25.46 -4.98 -19.11
CA GLY A 54 -25.59 -4.34 -20.43
C GLY A 54 -25.79 -2.83 -20.42
N ASP A 55 -25.90 -2.18 -19.25
CA ASP A 55 -25.97 -0.72 -19.17
C ASP A 55 -24.73 -0.07 -19.82
N ALA A 56 -24.95 1.02 -20.57
CA ALA A 56 -23.87 1.72 -21.27
C ALA A 56 -22.95 2.50 -20.31
N LYS A 57 -23.51 3.04 -19.22
CA LYS A 57 -22.79 3.89 -18.26
C LYS A 57 -22.54 3.14 -16.94
N PRO A 58 -21.28 3.03 -16.49
CA PRO A 58 -20.99 2.44 -15.19
C PRO A 58 -21.39 3.38 -14.04
N LEU A 59 -21.83 2.81 -12.92
CA LEU A 59 -22.07 3.52 -11.66
C LEU A 59 -20.74 3.96 -11.01
N ASP A 60 -19.75 3.08 -11.08
CA ASP A 60 -18.40 3.31 -10.58
C ASP A 60 -17.38 2.49 -11.37
N THR A 61 -16.15 3.00 -11.43
CA THR A 61 -15.04 2.43 -12.19
C THR A 61 -13.76 2.54 -11.39
N ARG A 62 -12.97 1.47 -11.36
CA ARG A 62 -11.64 1.46 -10.75
C ARG A 62 -10.68 0.54 -11.48
N ARG A 63 -9.39 0.72 -11.21
CA ARG A 63 -8.33 -0.17 -11.69
C ARG A 63 -8.11 -1.30 -10.69
N ILE A 64 -7.89 -2.52 -11.19
CA ILE A 64 -7.50 -3.70 -10.41
C ILE A 64 -6.24 -4.32 -10.99
N ARG A 65 -5.40 -4.90 -10.14
CA ARG A 65 -4.12 -5.51 -10.55
C ARG A 65 -4.30 -6.85 -11.24
N LEU A 66 -5.22 -7.66 -10.71
CA LEU A 66 -5.46 -9.03 -11.12
C LEU A 66 -6.87 -9.15 -11.72
N ALA A 67 -7.09 -10.16 -12.55
CA ALA A 67 -8.42 -10.61 -12.95
C ALA A 67 -9.08 -11.41 -11.80
N ALA A 68 -9.23 -10.76 -10.65
CA ALA A 68 -9.75 -11.34 -9.43
C ALA A 68 -10.66 -10.36 -8.66
N LEU A 69 -11.62 -10.90 -7.92
CA LEU A 69 -12.58 -10.16 -7.11
C LEU A 69 -12.97 -10.98 -5.89
N HIS A 70 -12.99 -10.36 -4.71
CA HIS A 70 -13.67 -10.88 -3.54
C HIS A 70 -14.41 -9.73 -2.86
N ILE A 71 -15.73 -9.87 -2.75
CA ILE A 71 -16.60 -8.94 -2.06
C ILE A 71 -17.46 -9.78 -1.11
N PRO A 72 -17.30 -9.61 0.22
CA PRO A 72 -18.10 -10.34 1.17
C PRO A 72 -19.59 -10.06 0.98
N LYS A 73 -20.43 -11.02 1.39
CA LYS A 73 -21.89 -10.83 1.39
C LYS A 73 -22.26 -9.53 2.11
N ASP A 74 -23.27 -8.83 1.57
CA ASP A 74 -23.84 -7.60 2.14
C ASP A 74 -22.82 -6.45 2.32
N SER A 75 -21.65 -6.55 1.67
CA SER A 75 -20.61 -5.51 1.67
C SER A 75 -20.62 -4.69 0.38
N PRO A 76 -20.21 -3.42 0.41
CA PRO A 76 -20.19 -2.59 -0.77
C PRO A 76 -19.03 -2.99 -1.72
N PRO A 77 -19.29 -3.18 -3.03
CA PRO A 77 -18.26 -3.52 -4.02
C PRO A 77 -17.21 -2.43 -4.24
N SER A 78 -17.57 -1.20 -3.85
CA SER A 78 -16.79 0.03 -3.87
C SER A 78 -17.37 0.98 -2.82
N PRO A 79 -16.59 1.88 -2.20
CA PRO A 79 -17.12 2.88 -1.28
C PRO A 79 -18.21 3.77 -1.91
N PHE A 80 -18.20 3.94 -3.23
CA PHE A 80 -19.18 4.77 -3.94
C PHE A 80 -20.51 4.06 -4.25
N LEU A 81 -20.62 2.76 -3.94
CA LEU A 81 -21.79 1.96 -4.19
C LEU A 81 -22.40 1.46 -2.88
N VAL A 82 -23.71 1.32 -2.85
CA VAL A 82 -24.41 0.62 -1.76
C VAL A 82 -24.19 -0.89 -1.87
N PRO A 83 -24.23 -1.64 -0.76
CA PRO A 83 -24.38 -3.09 -0.82
C PRO A 83 -25.62 -3.49 -1.61
N GLY A 84 -25.51 -4.57 -2.38
CA GLY A 84 -26.59 -5.08 -3.21
C GLY A 84 -26.09 -5.99 -4.34
N PRO A 85 -26.96 -6.38 -5.29
CA PRO A 85 -26.57 -7.15 -6.46
C PRO A 85 -25.46 -6.44 -7.24
N ILE A 86 -24.43 -7.20 -7.62
CA ILE A 86 -23.26 -6.68 -8.32
C ILE A 86 -23.33 -7.13 -9.77
N HIS A 87 -23.37 -6.17 -10.68
CA HIS A 87 -23.12 -6.39 -12.10
C HIS A 87 -21.82 -5.69 -12.45
N ALA A 88 -20.83 -6.43 -12.94
CA ALA A 88 -19.51 -5.88 -13.19
C ALA A 88 -18.94 -6.33 -14.53
N LYS A 89 -18.07 -5.48 -15.08
CA LYS A 89 -17.22 -5.79 -16.22
C LYS A 89 -15.77 -5.51 -15.88
N ILE A 90 -14.92 -6.52 -16.01
CA ILE A 90 -13.45 -6.36 -15.97
C ILE A 90 -12.96 -6.40 -17.41
N SER A 91 -12.28 -5.36 -17.87
CA SER A 91 -11.87 -5.27 -19.28
C SER A 91 -10.48 -4.65 -19.46
N GLY A 92 -9.78 -5.08 -20.50
CA GLY A 92 -8.48 -4.55 -20.89
C GLY A 92 -7.80 -5.45 -21.92
N TYR A 93 -6.51 -5.63 -21.76
CA TYR A 93 -5.65 -6.41 -22.63
C TYR A 93 -4.79 -7.39 -21.84
N LEU A 94 -4.72 -8.62 -22.35
CA LEU A 94 -3.74 -9.63 -21.98
C LEU A 94 -2.57 -9.55 -22.95
N LYS A 95 -1.39 -9.12 -22.47
CA LYS A 95 -0.16 -9.09 -23.24
C LYS A 95 0.50 -10.47 -23.18
N ASN A 96 0.46 -11.15 -24.30
CA ASN A 96 1.02 -12.47 -24.47
C ASN A 96 2.39 -12.41 -25.16
N GLN A 97 3.36 -13.22 -24.72
CA GLN A 97 4.73 -13.17 -25.27
C GLN A 97 4.86 -13.92 -26.60
N LEU A 98 4.14 -15.03 -26.75
CA LEU A 98 4.23 -15.91 -27.91
C LEU A 98 2.82 -16.29 -28.38
N LYS A 99 2.60 -16.23 -29.70
CA LYS A 99 1.38 -16.78 -30.30
C LYS A 99 1.28 -18.27 -29.95
N GLY A 100 0.08 -18.76 -29.64
CA GLY A 100 -0.18 -20.18 -29.42
C GLY A 100 -1.53 -20.43 -28.76
N THR A 101 -1.78 -21.69 -28.43
CA THR A 101 -2.95 -22.16 -27.70
C THR A 101 -2.73 -22.01 -26.20
N TYR A 102 -3.68 -21.38 -25.50
CA TYR A 102 -3.67 -21.21 -24.05
C TYR A 102 -5.01 -21.69 -23.49
N SER A 103 -5.01 -22.33 -22.33
CA SER A 103 -6.24 -22.74 -21.67
C SER A 103 -6.60 -21.77 -20.56
N PHE A 104 -7.88 -21.46 -20.39
CA PHE A 104 -8.38 -20.56 -19.35
C PHE A 104 -9.34 -21.29 -18.42
N ARG A 105 -9.28 -20.98 -17.12
CA ARG A 105 -10.23 -21.46 -16.12
C ARG A 105 -10.76 -20.30 -15.29
N LEU A 106 -12.07 -20.25 -15.12
CA LEU A 106 -12.74 -19.33 -14.21
C LEU A 106 -13.13 -20.07 -12.93
N THR A 107 -12.77 -19.51 -11.78
CA THR A 107 -13.23 -19.98 -10.47
C THR A 107 -13.94 -18.85 -9.75
N GLY A 108 -15.09 -19.11 -9.15
CA GLY A 108 -15.82 -18.09 -8.42
C GLY A 108 -17.28 -18.44 -8.18
N THR A 109 -18.02 -17.46 -7.68
CA THR A 109 -19.45 -17.56 -7.37
C THR A 109 -20.25 -16.61 -8.27
N GLY A 110 -21.53 -16.89 -8.47
CA GLY A 110 -22.39 -16.10 -9.37
C GLY A 110 -22.30 -16.54 -10.82
N LYS A 111 -22.66 -15.65 -11.76
CA LYS A 111 -22.56 -15.88 -13.21
C LYS A 111 -21.37 -15.11 -13.75
N ILE A 112 -20.45 -15.82 -14.38
CA ILE A 112 -19.22 -15.24 -14.91
C ILE A 112 -19.08 -15.67 -16.37
N VAL A 113 -18.78 -14.71 -17.25
CA VAL A 113 -18.53 -14.96 -18.67
C VAL A 113 -17.19 -14.33 -19.05
N LEU A 114 -16.26 -15.13 -19.56
CA LEU A 114 -15.01 -14.67 -20.15
C LEU A 114 -15.18 -14.52 -21.66
N ARG A 115 -14.71 -13.38 -22.17
CA ARG A 115 -14.55 -13.09 -23.59
C ARG A 115 -13.10 -12.76 -23.88
N ILE A 116 -12.58 -13.39 -24.94
CA ILE A 116 -11.25 -13.12 -25.46
C ILE A 116 -11.41 -12.73 -26.93
N ASN A 117 -10.80 -11.60 -27.32
CA ASN A 117 -10.87 -11.08 -28.68
C ASN A 117 -12.32 -11.01 -29.21
N ASP A 118 -13.20 -10.45 -28.38
CA ASP A 118 -14.63 -10.23 -28.63
C ASP A 118 -15.48 -11.52 -28.81
N LYS A 119 -14.89 -12.70 -28.55
CA LYS A 119 -15.59 -14.00 -28.56
C LYS A 119 -15.82 -14.50 -27.15
N GLU A 120 -17.02 -14.99 -26.87
CA GLU A 120 -17.32 -15.70 -25.62
C GLU A 120 -16.60 -17.04 -25.61
N VAL A 121 -15.76 -17.27 -24.60
CA VAL A 121 -14.89 -18.46 -24.51
C VAL A 121 -15.23 -19.34 -23.31
N LEU A 122 -15.71 -18.77 -22.21
CA LEU A 122 -15.93 -19.53 -20.98
C LEU A 122 -17.06 -18.96 -20.14
N LYS A 123 -17.79 -19.85 -19.48
CA LYS A 123 -18.72 -19.56 -18.39
C LYS A 123 -18.25 -20.31 -17.15
N ASN A 124 -18.48 -19.79 -15.93
CA ASN A 124 -17.95 -20.42 -14.71
C ASN A 124 -18.64 -21.73 -14.27
N ASP A 125 -19.65 -22.21 -14.99
CA ASP A 125 -20.18 -23.56 -14.88
C ASP A 125 -19.30 -24.62 -15.59
N ALA A 126 -18.36 -24.18 -16.44
CA ALA A 126 -17.39 -25.04 -17.07
C ALA A 126 -16.42 -25.64 -16.03
N LYS A 127 -16.45 -26.98 -15.91
CA LYS A 127 -15.58 -27.72 -14.99
C LYS A 127 -14.14 -27.78 -15.46
N GLU A 128 -13.93 -27.79 -16.77
CA GLU A 128 -12.63 -27.93 -17.41
C GLU A 128 -12.14 -26.61 -18.02
N PRO A 129 -10.80 -26.39 -18.07
CA PRO A 129 -10.24 -25.26 -18.80
C PRO A 129 -10.62 -25.28 -20.30
N VAL A 130 -10.83 -24.11 -20.90
CA VAL A 130 -11.11 -23.99 -22.35
C VAL A 130 -9.92 -23.40 -23.08
N GLU A 131 -9.56 -24.03 -24.20
CA GLU A 131 -8.47 -23.62 -25.08
C GLU A 131 -8.87 -22.44 -25.99
N VAL A 132 -7.96 -21.48 -26.11
CA VAL A 132 -8.13 -20.27 -26.91
C VAL A 132 -6.80 -19.95 -27.61
N GLU A 133 -6.87 -19.68 -28.91
CA GLU A 133 -5.75 -19.16 -29.68
C GLU A 133 -5.49 -17.69 -29.34
N LEU A 134 -4.30 -17.39 -28.81
CA LEU A 134 -3.86 -16.03 -28.54
C LEU A 134 -2.82 -15.58 -29.56
N ALA A 135 -2.95 -14.34 -30.02
CA ALA A 135 -1.90 -13.68 -30.78
C ALA A 135 -0.72 -13.29 -29.86
N LYS A 136 0.46 -13.08 -30.46
CA LYS A 136 1.58 -12.40 -29.77
C LYS A 136 1.19 -10.95 -29.49
N ASN A 137 1.64 -10.39 -28.36
CA ASN A 137 1.28 -9.08 -27.80
C ASN A 137 -0.17 -9.03 -27.29
N TYR A 138 -0.89 -7.94 -27.57
CA TYR A 138 -2.12 -7.60 -26.88
C TYR A 138 -3.34 -8.34 -27.43
N ASN A 139 -4.03 -9.08 -26.56
CA ASN A 139 -5.31 -9.73 -26.83
C ASN A 139 -6.37 -9.05 -25.95
N ARG A 140 -7.56 -8.76 -26.48
CA ARG A 140 -8.64 -8.18 -25.67
C ARG A 140 -9.15 -9.22 -24.69
N ILE A 141 -9.35 -8.78 -23.45
CA ILE A 141 -9.95 -9.57 -22.39
C ILE A 141 -11.13 -8.80 -21.78
N GLU A 142 -12.26 -9.47 -21.67
CA GLU A 142 -13.46 -8.97 -21.00
C GLU A 142 -14.04 -10.08 -20.12
N ILE A 143 -14.35 -9.78 -18.87
CA ILE A 143 -15.04 -10.66 -17.93
C ILE A 143 -16.32 -9.97 -17.49
N LEU A 144 -17.46 -10.54 -17.84
CA LEU A 144 -18.76 -10.12 -17.38
C LEU A 144 -19.11 -10.90 -16.11
N TYR A 145 -19.52 -10.20 -15.07
CA TYR A 145 -19.78 -10.78 -13.76
C TYR A 145 -21.16 -10.35 -13.24
N THR A 146 -21.92 -11.28 -12.70
CA THR A 146 -23.12 -11.03 -11.90
C THR A 146 -23.04 -11.83 -10.61
N SER A 147 -23.18 -11.16 -9.47
CA SER A 147 -23.08 -11.81 -8.15
C SER A 147 -24.10 -12.92 -7.95
N PRO A 148 -23.79 -13.92 -7.09
CA PRO A 148 -24.80 -14.86 -6.62
C PRO A 148 -25.88 -14.14 -5.78
N ALA A 149 -27.03 -14.79 -5.60
CA ALA A 149 -28.10 -14.27 -4.73
C ALA A 149 -27.74 -14.34 -3.24
N THR A 150 -26.88 -15.29 -2.84
CA THR A 150 -26.41 -15.47 -1.46
C THR A 150 -24.92 -15.80 -1.43
N GLY A 151 -24.29 -15.53 -0.29
CA GLY A 151 -22.86 -15.75 -0.09
C GLY A 151 -21.97 -14.67 -0.70
N ASP A 152 -20.66 -14.88 -0.60
CA ASP A 152 -19.66 -13.95 -1.10
C ASP A 152 -19.63 -13.92 -2.62
N SER A 153 -19.25 -12.76 -3.16
CA SER A 153 -18.99 -12.57 -4.58
C SER A 153 -17.51 -12.77 -4.88
N THR A 154 -17.19 -13.84 -5.62
CA THR A 154 -15.80 -14.23 -5.90
C THR A 154 -15.57 -14.50 -7.38
N LEU A 155 -14.37 -14.13 -7.85
CA LEU A 155 -13.89 -14.36 -9.21
C LEU A 155 -12.37 -14.48 -9.17
N ARG A 156 -11.83 -15.47 -9.89
CA ARG A 156 -10.41 -15.62 -10.20
C ARG A 156 -10.27 -16.22 -11.59
N LEU A 157 -9.40 -15.64 -12.40
CA LEU A 157 -9.04 -16.16 -13.72
C LEU A 157 -7.65 -16.80 -13.68
N ASP A 158 -7.62 -18.08 -13.99
CA ASP A 158 -6.39 -18.84 -14.21
C ASP A 158 -6.18 -19.09 -15.71
N TRP A 159 -4.93 -19.28 -16.10
CA TRP A 159 -4.52 -19.69 -17.43
C TRP A 159 -3.38 -20.71 -17.41
N SER A 160 -3.23 -21.45 -18.49
CA SER A 160 -2.10 -22.33 -18.78
C SER A 160 -1.66 -22.17 -20.23
N GLY A 161 -0.45 -22.60 -20.53
CA GLY A 161 0.05 -22.68 -21.90
C GLY A 161 0.93 -23.91 -22.07
N GLU A 162 1.41 -24.14 -23.29
CA GLU A 162 2.24 -25.31 -23.63
C GLU A 162 3.43 -25.50 -22.67
N LYS A 163 4.02 -24.40 -22.19
CA LYS A 163 5.22 -24.40 -21.34
C LYS A 163 4.95 -24.25 -19.84
N PHE A 164 3.69 -24.19 -19.40
CA PHE A 164 3.37 -23.98 -17.98
C PHE A 164 1.99 -24.47 -17.58
N GLY A 165 1.90 -24.99 -16.35
CA GLY A 165 0.65 -25.44 -15.74
C GLY A 165 -0.29 -24.29 -15.37
N LEU A 166 -1.50 -24.67 -14.95
CA LEU A 166 -2.57 -23.73 -14.62
C LEU A 166 -2.24 -22.85 -13.40
N GLU A 167 -2.33 -21.53 -13.59
CA GLU A 167 -2.01 -20.52 -12.58
C GLU A 167 -2.85 -19.25 -12.76
N PRO A 168 -2.94 -18.36 -11.77
CA PRO A 168 -3.54 -17.04 -11.96
C PRO A 168 -2.84 -16.23 -13.04
N VAL A 169 -3.61 -15.49 -13.86
CA VAL A 169 -3.03 -14.59 -14.86
C VAL A 169 -2.17 -13.52 -14.15
N PRO A 170 -0.86 -13.40 -14.47
CA PRO A 170 0.03 -12.49 -13.76
C PRO A 170 -0.31 -11.01 -14.03
N PRO A 171 -0.18 -10.13 -13.02
CA PRO A 171 -0.51 -8.71 -13.18
C PRO A 171 0.38 -8.02 -14.23
N GLU A 172 1.61 -8.49 -14.42
CA GLU A 172 2.56 -7.98 -15.43
C GLU A 172 2.11 -8.25 -16.88
N ALA A 173 1.15 -9.16 -17.08
CA ALA A 173 0.55 -9.44 -18.39
C ALA A 173 -0.74 -8.65 -18.64
N LEU A 174 -1.24 -7.89 -17.66
CA LEU A 174 -2.54 -7.23 -17.73
C LEU A 174 -2.39 -5.72 -17.92
N PHE A 175 -3.10 -5.16 -18.89
CA PHE A 175 -3.05 -3.73 -19.20
C PHE A 175 -4.44 -3.18 -19.52
N SER A 176 -4.69 -1.92 -19.15
CA SER A 176 -5.88 -1.20 -19.55
C SER A 176 -5.57 0.27 -19.75
N ARG A 177 -6.42 0.91 -20.56
CA ARG A 177 -6.31 2.34 -20.87
C ARG A 177 -6.42 3.17 -19.58
N LYS A 178 -5.53 4.14 -19.43
CA LYS A 178 -5.49 5.07 -18.29
C LYS A 178 -6.35 6.31 -18.48
N ASP A 179 -6.80 6.54 -19.72
CA ASP A 179 -7.52 7.72 -20.18
C ASP A 179 -9.01 7.46 -20.44
N ASP A 180 -9.53 6.29 -20.05
CA ASP A 180 -10.97 6.02 -20.04
C ASP A 180 -11.67 7.09 -19.17
N ALA A 181 -12.60 7.85 -19.76
CA ALA A 181 -13.19 9.03 -19.10
C ALA A 181 -13.84 8.70 -17.76
N ASP A 182 -14.56 7.56 -17.68
CA ASP A 182 -15.18 7.08 -16.45
C ASP A 182 -14.14 6.67 -15.40
N LEU A 183 -13.02 6.07 -15.82
CA LEU A 183 -11.93 5.73 -14.90
C LEU A 183 -11.25 7.00 -14.35
N VAL A 184 -10.97 7.99 -15.20
CA VAL A 184 -10.34 9.26 -14.80
C VAL A 184 -11.24 10.00 -13.81
N GLU A 185 -12.53 10.14 -14.11
CA GLU A 185 -13.51 10.79 -13.23
C GLU A 185 -13.59 10.09 -11.86
N LYS A 186 -13.76 8.77 -11.84
CA LYS A 186 -13.94 8.01 -10.59
C LYS A 186 -12.63 7.87 -9.79
N THR A 187 -11.48 7.92 -10.46
CA THR A 187 -10.16 8.01 -9.79
C THR A 187 -10.02 9.36 -9.07
N LYS A 188 -10.38 10.46 -9.74
CA LYS A 188 -10.37 11.81 -9.14
C LYS A 188 -11.27 11.91 -7.90
N LEU A 189 -12.44 11.25 -7.89
CA LEU A 189 -13.29 11.18 -6.70
C LEU A 189 -12.64 10.41 -5.54
N ARG A 190 -11.96 9.29 -5.82
CA ARG A 190 -11.21 8.52 -4.81
C ARG A 190 -10.03 9.29 -4.23
N GLU A 191 -9.32 10.04 -5.07
CA GLU A 191 -8.24 10.94 -4.65
C GLU A 191 -8.78 12.03 -3.73
N GLY A 192 -9.88 12.70 -4.13
CA GLY A 192 -10.53 13.71 -3.30
C GLY A 192 -11.03 13.17 -1.95
N ARG A 193 -11.63 11.98 -1.94
CA ARG A 193 -12.04 11.26 -0.71
C ARG A 193 -10.85 10.99 0.20
N SER A 194 -9.73 10.57 -0.37
CA SER A 194 -8.50 10.27 0.38
C SER A 194 -7.86 11.54 0.92
N LEU A 195 -7.79 12.61 0.12
CA LEU A 195 -7.30 13.92 0.56
C LEU A 195 -8.16 14.49 1.69
N PHE A 196 -9.49 14.42 1.57
CA PHE A 196 -10.41 14.89 2.61
C PHE A 196 -10.10 14.24 3.98
N ALA A 197 -9.88 12.92 3.98
CA ALA A 197 -9.54 12.18 5.20
C ALA A 197 -8.13 12.48 5.71
N ASN A 198 -7.13 12.46 4.82
CA ASN A 198 -5.71 12.63 5.17
C ASN A 198 -5.34 14.06 5.59
N LEU A 199 -6.10 15.06 5.12
CA LEU A 199 -5.94 16.46 5.54
C LEU A 199 -6.85 16.83 6.71
N HIS A 200 -7.59 15.85 7.24
CA HIS A 200 -8.47 16.00 8.39
C HIS A 200 -9.51 17.11 8.23
N CYS A 201 -10.06 17.28 7.02
CA CYS A 201 -11.04 18.33 6.73
C CYS A 201 -12.25 18.27 7.67
N GLY A 202 -12.67 17.05 8.05
CA GLY A 202 -13.78 16.80 8.97
C GLY A 202 -13.57 17.26 10.42
N ASN A 203 -12.36 17.72 10.79
CA ASN A 203 -12.12 18.27 12.13
C ASN A 203 -12.63 19.71 12.27
N CYS A 204 -12.73 20.46 11.16
CA CYS A 204 -13.21 21.85 11.15
C CYS A 204 -14.49 22.03 10.31
N HIS A 205 -14.73 21.13 9.36
CA HIS A 205 -15.89 21.21 8.48
C HIS A 205 -16.86 20.08 8.75
N THR A 206 -18.15 20.34 8.55
CA THR A 206 -19.14 19.26 8.47
C THR A 206 -18.77 18.32 7.34
N LEU A 207 -18.98 17.02 7.54
CA LEU A 207 -18.85 16.05 6.46
C LEU A 207 -19.78 16.43 5.28
N PRO A 208 -19.39 16.13 4.03
CA PRO A 208 -20.21 16.45 2.86
C PRO A 208 -21.64 15.91 3.02
N SER A 209 -22.62 16.71 2.61
CA SER A 209 -24.05 16.42 2.76
C SER A 209 -24.50 16.06 4.19
N LYS A 210 -23.80 16.55 5.21
CA LYS A 210 -24.11 16.34 6.64
C LYS A 210 -24.16 14.87 7.05
N VAL A 211 -23.33 14.02 6.44
CA VAL A 211 -23.10 12.66 6.93
C VAL A 211 -22.79 12.71 8.43
N ALA A 212 -23.48 11.90 9.24
CA ALA A 212 -23.22 11.82 10.66
C ALA A 212 -21.89 11.11 10.92
N GLN A 213 -21.07 11.65 11.83
CA GLN A 213 -19.78 11.04 12.19
C GLN A 213 -19.92 9.59 12.67
N ALA A 214 -21.02 9.27 13.37
CA ALA A 214 -21.34 7.91 13.84
C ALA A 214 -21.54 6.90 12.70
N HIS A 215 -21.84 7.34 11.48
CA HIS A 215 -22.03 6.47 10.32
C HIS A 215 -20.76 6.32 9.47
N VAL A 216 -19.67 7.05 9.79
CA VAL A 216 -18.42 6.95 9.04
C VAL A 216 -17.81 5.56 9.23
N GLN A 217 -17.42 4.93 8.12
CA GLN A 217 -16.76 3.62 8.11
C GLN A 217 -15.40 3.67 7.40
N MET A 218 -15.01 4.81 6.82
CA MET A 218 -13.67 4.97 6.25
C MET A 218 -12.61 4.82 7.35
N PRO A 219 -11.68 3.85 7.30
CA PRO A 219 -10.73 3.59 8.39
C PRO A 219 -9.89 4.80 8.80
N GLU A 220 -9.48 5.61 7.81
CA GLU A 220 -8.73 6.84 8.03
C GLU A 220 -9.53 7.92 8.79
N LEU A 221 -10.85 7.73 8.94
CA LEU A 221 -11.77 8.62 9.66
C LEU A 221 -12.45 7.97 10.88
N THR A 222 -12.32 6.66 11.11
CA THR A 222 -12.91 5.95 12.26
C THR A 222 -11.98 5.88 13.47
N VAL A 223 -10.67 5.83 13.26
CA VAL A 223 -9.68 5.93 14.34
C VAL A 223 -9.82 7.28 15.04
N PRO A 224 -9.82 7.39 16.38
CA PRO A 224 -9.97 8.67 17.05
C PRO A 224 -9.01 9.73 16.51
N TRP A 225 -9.47 10.96 16.32
CA TRP A 225 -8.68 12.00 15.65
C TRP A 225 -7.33 12.25 16.33
N TYR A 226 -7.25 12.06 17.64
CA TYR A 226 -6.05 12.22 18.47
C TYR A 226 -5.03 11.08 18.30
N ASP A 227 -5.43 9.95 17.71
CA ASP A 227 -4.54 8.83 17.35
C ASP A 227 -4.07 8.94 15.89
N ARG A 228 -4.71 9.81 15.10
CA ARG A 228 -4.38 10.12 13.69
C ARG A 228 -3.43 11.30 13.51
N THR A 229 -3.08 11.99 14.58
CA THR A 229 -2.16 13.13 14.56
C THR A 229 -1.12 13.02 15.69
N PRO A 230 0.01 13.74 15.61
CA PRO A 230 0.98 13.77 16.70
C PRO A 230 0.40 14.42 17.96
N ARG A 231 0.49 13.73 19.11
CA ARG A 231 0.10 14.33 20.40
C ARG A 231 1.15 15.34 20.88
N LEU A 232 0.68 16.38 21.58
CA LEU A 232 1.52 17.48 22.09
C LEU A 232 1.88 17.33 23.57
N ASP A 233 1.51 16.22 24.22
CA ASP A 233 2.03 15.90 25.56
C ASP A 233 3.56 15.69 25.52
N ALA A 234 4.22 16.03 26.64
CA ALA A 234 5.67 15.90 26.82
C ALA A 234 6.50 16.52 25.66
N THR A 235 5.99 17.56 25.00
CA THR A 235 6.68 18.21 23.87
C THR A 235 8.00 18.82 24.33
N GLY A 236 8.04 19.42 25.52
CA GLY A 236 9.24 20.01 26.11
C GLY A 236 10.36 19.03 26.46
N ASN A 237 10.09 17.71 26.51
CA ASN A 237 11.14 16.69 26.62
C ASN A 237 11.63 16.21 25.26
N ARG A 238 10.85 16.42 24.18
CA ARG A 238 11.06 15.76 22.89
C ARG A 238 11.74 16.64 21.86
N PHE A 239 11.39 17.92 21.84
CA PHE A 239 11.84 18.83 20.80
C PHE A 239 12.51 20.07 21.38
N GLN A 240 13.39 20.67 20.57
CA GLN A 240 14.05 21.92 20.90
C GLN A 240 13.12 23.10 20.61
N ALA A 241 13.19 24.14 21.44
CA ALA A 241 12.30 25.30 21.38
C ALA A 241 12.37 26.04 20.04
N ASP A 242 13.59 26.26 19.54
CA ASP A 242 13.86 27.00 18.31
C ASP A 242 13.30 26.26 17.08
N TRP A 243 13.50 24.94 17.04
CA TRP A 243 12.89 24.10 16.00
C TRP A 243 11.37 24.09 16.08
N LEU A 244 10.78 24.03 17.27
CA LEU A 244 9.32 24.11 17.42
C LEU A 244 8.77 25.42 16.87
N ALA A 245 9.39 26.56 17.21
CA ALA A 245 8.95 27.85 16.71
C ALA A 245 9.04 27.93 15.17
N ALA A 246 10.15 27.47 14.59
CA ALA A 246 10.32 27.40 13.14
C ALA A 246 9.30 26.46 12.47
N TRP A 247 9.09 25.27 13.06
CA TRP A 247 8.13 24.28 12.58
C TRP A 247 6.69 24.79 12.62
N ILE A 248 6.29 25.49 13.69
CA ILE A 248 4.93 26.03 13.85
C ILE A 248 4.70 27.19 12.87
N LEU A 249 5.72 28.02 12.63
CA LEU A 249 5.65 29.15 11.71
C LEU A 249 5.47 28.67 10.27
N ASP A 250 6.36 27.81 9.80
CA ASP A 250 6.28 27.25 8.45
C ASP A 250 6.86 25.82 8.39
N PRO A 251 6.02 24.79 8.58
CA PRO A 251 6.45 23.40 8.51
C PRO A 251 7.16 23.04 7.19
N ARG A 252 6.76 23.67 6.08
CA ARG A 252 7.27 23.34 4.75
C ARG A 252 8.62 23.92 4.44
N SER A 253 9.01 25.01 5.11
CA SER A 253 10.36 25.54 5.03
C SER A 253 11.41 24.52 5.52
N LEU A 254 11.04 23.68 6.49
CA LEU A 254 11.91 22.64 7.07
C LEU A 254 11.71 21.27 6.42
N ARG A 255 10.53 21.03 5.85
CA ARG A 255 10.15 19.75 5.23
C ARG A 255 9.09 19.99 4.13
N PRO A 256 9.47 20.03 2.85
CA PRO A 256 8.54 20.27 1.74
C PRO A 256 7.31 19.37 1.74
N GLU A 257 7.45 18.12 2.18
CA GLU A 257 6.38 17.11 2.24
C GLU A 257 5.56 17.17 3.55
N ALA A 258 5.69 18.23 4.34
CA ALA A 258 4.98 18.39 5.60
C ALA A 258 3.46 18.36 5.39
N THR A 259 2.78 17.45 6.11
CA THR A 259 1.32 17.35 6.11
C THR A 259 0.66 18.30 7.11
N MET A 260 1.42 18.82 8.08
CA MET A 260 0.94 19.89 8.95
C MET A 260 0.85 21.19 8.14
N PRO A 261 -0.32 21.83 8.04
CA PRO A 261 -0.46 23.08 7.29
C PRO A 261 0.17 24.25 8.06
N SER A 262 0.49 25.32 7.34
CA SER A 262 0.82 26.60 7.96
C SER A 262 -0.48 27.23 8.49
N VAL A 263 -0.65 27.22 9.82
CA VAL A 263 -1.89 27.69 10.49
C VAL A 263 -1.85 29.15 10.93
N LEU A 264 -0.65 29.74 11.02
CA LEU A 264 -0.47 31.14 11.39
C LEU A 264 -0.35 32.01 10.13
N THR A 265 -0.93 33.21 10.17
CA THR A 265 -0.88 34.21 9.10
C THR A 265 -0.75 35.62 9.67
N GLY A 266 -0.31 36.57 8.84
CA GLY A 266 -0.16 37.97 9.22
C GLY A 266 1.18 38.32 9.87
N PRO A 267 1.39 39.60 10.22
CA PRO A 267 2.67 40.11 10.71
C PRO A 267 3.10 39.51 12.05
N ASP A 268 2.14 39.11 12.91
CA ASP A 268 2.41 38.53 14.23
C ASP A 268 2.65 37.01 14.20
N ALA A 269 2.69 36.38 13.03
CA ALA A 269 2.82 34.93 12.91
C ALA A 269 4.09 34.39 13.59
N ALA A 270 5.23 35.06 13.39
CA ALA A 270 6.51 34.66 14.00
C ALA A 270 6.47 34.75 15.54
N LYS A 271 5.91 35.84 16.08
CA LYS A 271 5.77 36.02 17.53
C LYS A 271 4.81 34.99 18.11
N SER A 272 3.68 34.74 17.44
CA SER A 272 2.70 33.73 17.85
C SER A 272 3.28 32.32 17.82
N ALA A 273 4.10 31.98 16.83
CA ALA A 273 4.82 30.72 16.78
C ALA A 273 5.79 30.56 17.96
N ALA A 274 6.54 31.61 18.30
CA ALA A 274 7.43 31.63 19.46
C ALA A 274 6.67 31.45 20.79
N ASP A 275 5.51 32.09 20.95
CA ASP A 275 4.68 31.96 22.15
C ASP A 275 4.12 30.53 22.31
N ILE A 276 3.60 29.96 21.22
CA ILE A 276 3.13 28.57 21.19
C ILE A 276 4.28 27.62 21.55
N ALA A 277 5.46 27.82 20.97
CA ALA A 277 6.64 27.02 21.29
C ALA A 277 7.01 27.15 22.78
N ALA A 278 7.01 28.36 23.34
CA ALA A 278 7.27 28.59 24.77
C ALA A 278 6.28 27.83 25.67
N TYR A 279 4.98 27.84 25.33
CA TYR A 279 3.99 27.05 26.07
C TYR A 279 4.24 25.53 25.96
N LEU A 280 4.54 25.04 24.76
CA LEU A 280 4.81 23.62 24.52
C LEU A 280 6.06 23.14 25.25
N MET A 281 7.06 24.00 25.42
CA MET A 281 8.26 23.70 26.21
C MET A 281 7.96 23.53 27.71
N LEU A 282 6.85 24.08 28.22
CA LEU A 282 6.38 23.82 29.59
C LEU A 282 5.64 22.46 29.71
N GLN A 283 5.23 21.85 28.60
CA GLN A 283 4.60 20.53 28.61
C GLN A 283 5.67 19.46 28.76
N LYS A 284 6.07 19.20 30.00
CA LYS A 284 7.09 18.20 30.35
C LYS A 284 6.47 17.02 31.11
N GLY A 285 6.99 15.83 30.85
CA GLY A 285 6.89 14.65 31.69
C GLY A 285 8.26 14.30 32.28
N PRO A 286 8.46 13.03 32.70
CA PRO A 286 9.75 12.55 33.17
C PRO A 286 10.88 12.82 32.17
N ALA A 287 12.09 13.05 32.69
CA ALA A 287 13.27 13.17 31.86
C ALA A 287 13.49 11.91 31.01
N LEU A 288 14.02 12.09 29.80
CA LEU A 288 14.30 10.98 28.90
C LEU A 288 15.71 10.46 29.17
N GLU A 289 15.78 9.27 29.75
CA GLU A 289 17.03 8.57 29.99
C GLU A 289 17.59 7.98 28.69
N PRO A 290 18.92 7.91 28.54
CA PRO A 290 19.55 7.23 27.42
C PRO A 290 19.30 5.72 27.51
N PHE A 291 18.99 5.08 26.38
CA PHE A 291 18.81 3.64 26.30
C PHE A 291 20.14 2.89 26.18
N SER A 292 21.12 3.47 25.46
CA SER A 292 22.46 2.91 25.33
C SER A 292 23.45 3.66 26.21
N LYS A 293 24.36 2.91 26.85
CA LYS A 293 25.44 3.47 27.67
C LYS A 293 26.67 3.87 26.85
N SER A 294 26.82 3.33 25.62
CA SER A 294 28.01 3.52 24.80
C SER A 294 27.67 3.60 23.31
N PRO A 295 26.93 4.66 22.89
CA PRO A 295 26.53 4.82 21.50
C PRO A 295 27.75 5.11 20.59
N GLN A 296 27.68 4.59 19.37
CA GLN A 296 28.74 4.69 18.35
C GLN A 296 28.11 5.03 17.00
N ALA A 297 28.54 6.15 16.40
CA ALA A 297 27.98 6.66 15.15
C ALA A 297 28.23 5.71 13.96
N ALA A 298 29.43 5.12 13.84
CA ALA A 298 29.74 4.16 12.77
C ALA A 298 28.81 2.92 12.79
N THR A 299 28.50 2.40 13.99
CA THR A 299 27.51 1.32 14.15
C THR A 299 26.11 1.80 13.74
N GLY A 300 25.76 3.05 14.08
CA GLY A 300 24.48 3.66 13.70
C GLY A 300 24.32 3.79 12.18
N GLU A 301 25.38 4.18 11.47
CA GLU A 301 25.40 4.21 10.00
C GLU A 301 25.14 2.83 9.39
N ALA A 302 25.84 1.81 9.91
CA ALA A 302 25.67 0.44 9.46
C ALA A 302 24.23 -0.05 9.67
N ILE A 303 23.60 0.28 10.81
CA ILE A 303 22.19 -0.03 11.08
C ILE A 303 21.27 0.74 10.11
N PHE A 304 21.52 2.03 9.90
CA PHE A 304 20.71 2.89 9.02
C PHE A 304 20.64 2.33 7.59
N LYS A 305 21.79 1.87 7.06
CA LYS A 305 21.88 1.23 5.75
C LYS A 305 21.28 -0.18 5.76
N LYS A 306 21.60 -1.00 6.78
CA LYS A 306 21.12 -2.40 6.90
C LYS A 306 19.59 -2.50 7.00
N LEU A 307 18.95 -1.55 7.68
CA LEU A 307 17.49 -1.51 7.83
C LEU A 307 16.79 -0.79 6.69
N GLY A 308 17.54 -0.31 5.69
CA GLY A 308 16.98 0.38 4.52
C GLY A 308 16.38 1.75 4.85
N CYS A 309 16.81 2.40 5.93
CA CYS A 309 16.31 3.73 6.30
C CYS A 309 16.59 4.74 5.17
N ASN A 310 17.70 4.59 4.44
CA ASN A 310 18.09 5.38 3.27
C ASN A 310 17.18 5.21 2.02
N SER A 311 16.27 4.23 2.02
CA SER A 311 15.25 4.08 0.97
C SER A 311 14.05 5.03 1.17
N CYS A 312 13.86 5.49 2.40
CA CYS A 312 12.79 6.42 2.79
C CYS A 312 13.34 7.78 3.23
N HIS A 313 14.59 7.84 3.70
CA HIS A 313 15.23 9.01 4.24
C HIS A 313 16.51 9.39 3.49
N ARG A 314 16.83 10.68 3.50
CA ARG A 314 18.09 11.26 3.01
C ARG A 314 18.62 12.27 4.03
N LEU A 315 19.88 12.71 3.91
CA LEU A 315 20.54 13.57 4.92
C LEU A 315 20.88 14.97 4.42
N ASP A 316 20.77 15.19 3.11
CA ASP A 316 21.02 16.46 2.43
C ASP A 316 19.86 17.44 2.58
N ASP A 317 20.08 18.70 2.19
CA ASP A 317 19.13 19.81 2.35
C ASP A 317 17.75 19.45 1.76
N PRO A 318 16.64 19.69 2.48
CA PRO A 318 15.29 19.39 1.99
C PRO A 318 14.95 20.05 0.64
N LYS A 319 15.61 21.15 0.25
CA LYS A 319 15.44 21.83 -1.05
C LYS A 319 16.11 21.10 -2.21
N THR A 320 17.07 20.21 -1.92
CA THR A 320 17.66 19.35 -2.96
C THR A 320 16.58 18.44 -3.54
N LYS A 321 16.52 18.37 -4.87
CA LYS A 321 15.60 17.50 -5.58
C LYS A 321 15.98 16.04 -5.33
N ASP A 322 15.01 15.22 -4.94
CA ASP A 322 15.18 13.78 -4.78
C ASP A 322 14.13 13.05 -5.62
N GLU A 323 14.58 12.38 -6.68
CA GLU A 323 13.69 11.68 -7.63
C GLU A 323 12.94 10.50 -6.97
N LEU A 324 13.47 9.98 -5.86
CA LEU A 324 12.85 8.89 -5.09
C LEU A 324 11.80 9.39 -4.08
N GLY A 325 11.67 10.71 -3.90
CA GLY A 325 10.76 11.36 -2.96
C GLY A 325 11.04 11.03 -1.49
N ARG A 326 12.29 10.78 -1.10
CA ARG A 326 12.76 10.48 0.26
C ARG A 326 12.72 11.70 1.17
N LEU A 327 12.41 11.45 2.44
CA LEU A 327 12.30 12.46 3.46
C LEU A 327 13.69 12.89 3.98
N SER A 328 14.02 14.17 3.86
CA SER A 328 15.25 14.71 4.44
C SER A 328 15.21 14.69 5.98
N LEU A 329 16.32 14.23 6.57
CA LEU A 329 16.64 14.25 7.99
C LEU A 329 17.66 15.35 8.33
N HIS A 330 17.93 16.29 7.42
CA HIS A 330 18.91 17.36 7.54
C HIS A 330 18.84 18.14 8.86
N HIS A 331 17.63 18.38 9.38
CA HIS A 331 17.38 19.11 10.63
C HIS A 331 17.10 18.21 11.84
N VAL A 332 17.37 16.90 11.79
CA VAL A 332 16.96 15.97 12.86
C VAL A 332 17.67 16.26 14.19
N ALA A 333 18.93 16.68 14.17
CA ALA A 333 19.67 17.10 15.35
C ALA A 333 19.08 18.35 16.00
N ALA A 334 18.69 19.35 15.21
CA ALA A 334 18.06 20.58 15.70
C ALA A 334 16.61 20.33 16.15
N LYS A 335 15.95 19.31 15.61
CA LYS A 335 14.58 18.94 15.97
C LYS A 335 14.48 18.33 17.36
N PHE A 336 15.21 17.24 17.60
CA PHE A 336 15.03 16.43 18.79
C PHE A 336 15.93 16.89 19.94
N SER A 337 15.36 17.00 21.12
CA SER A 337 16.11 17.15 22.38
C SER A 337 16.93 15.91 22.68
N THR A 338 17.93 16.01 23.55
CA THR A 338 18.78 14.89 23.98
C THR A 338 17.94 13.66 24.34
N ASN A 339 18.33 12.50 23.83
CA ASN A 339 17.66 11.20 23.99
C ASN A 339 16.24 11.10 23.40
N ALA A 340 15.65 12.17 22.87
CA ALA A 340 14.29 12.08 22.36
C ALA A 340 14.17 11.28 21.06
N LEU A 341 15.23 11.26 20.25
CA LEU A 341 15.23 10.55 18.97
C LEU A 341 15.24 9.03 19.19
N GLN A 342 16.09 8.50 20.08
CA GLN A 342 16.08 7.06 20.38
C GLN A 342 14.74 6.57 20.95
N HIS A 343 14.07 7.37 21.80
CA HIS A 343 12.71 7.07 22.29
C HIS A 343 11.67 7.07 21.17
N PHE A 344 11.75 8.01 20.21
CA PHE A 344 10.88 7.99 19.04
C PHE A 344 11.14 6.77 18.14
N LEU A 345 12.40 6.44 17.89
CA LEU A 345 12.78 5.29 17.06
C LEU A 345 12.35 3.96 17.68
N LYS A 346 12.35 3.86 19.02
CA LYS A 346 11.90 2.68 19.76
C LYS A 346 10.40 2.45 19.63
N GLU A 347 9.60 3.51 19.73
CA GLU A 347 8.12 3.42 19.76
C GLU A 347 7.48 4.55 18.93
N PRO A 348 7.61 4.55 17.59
CA PRO A 348 7.18 5.68 16.76
C PRO A 348 5.66 5.91 16.81
N HIS A 349 4.89 4.87 17.17
CA HIS A 349 3.44 4.89 17.27
C HIS A 349 2.92 5.38 18.63
N LYS A 350 3.76 5.47 19.68
CA LYS A 350 3.34 5.77 21.07
C LYS A 350 2.55 7.07 21.22
N ARG A 351 2.89 8.08 20.42
CA ARG A 351 2.23 9.41 20.44
C ARG A 351 1.63 9.79 19.10
N TYR A 352 1.56 8.84 18.18
CA TYR A 352 0.94 8.96 16.86
C TYR A 352 0.67 7.56 16.34
N GLN A 353 -0.42 6.93 16.79
CA GLN A 353 -0.71 5.52 16.51
C GLN A 353 -0.77 5.24 15.00
N TRP A 354 -1.32 6.18 14.22
CA TRP A 354 -1.41 6.09 12.76
C TRP A 354 -0.15 6.62 12.03
N THR A 355 1.00 6.68 12.69
CA THR A 355 2.27 7.11 12.06
C THR A 355 2.61 6.30 10.80
N ARG A 356 3.32 6.96 9.87
CA ARG A 356 3.92 6.33 8.68
C ARG A 356 5.30 5.74 8.97
N MET A 357 6.00 6.24 9.99
CA MET A 357 7.28 5.66 10.42
C MET A 357 7.00 4.32 11.10
N PRO A 358 7.47 3.20 10.54
CA PRO A 358 7.11 1.90 11.06
C PRO A 358 7.99 1.52 12.25
N ASP A 359 7.54 0.54 13.03
CA ASP A 359 8.26 0.05 14.20
C ASP A 359 9.21 -1.08 13.80
N PHE A 360 10.52 -0.80 13.77
CA PHE A 360 11.55 -1.79 13.47
C PHE A 360 11.89 -2.70 14.66
N LYS A 361 11.18 -2.62 15.79
CA LYS A 361 11.48 -3.38 17.01
C LYS A 361 12.94 -3.24 17.43
N LEU A 362 13.48 -2.02 17.35
CA LEU A 362 14.88 -1.74 17.62
C LEU A 362 15.24 -2.10 19.06
N SER A 363 16.44 -2.65 19.28
CA SER A 363 16.98 -2.81 20.62
C SER A 363 17.33 -1.45 21.24
N ASN A 364 17.54 -1.41 22.55
CA ASN A 364 17.94 -0.19 23.25
C ASN A 364 19.27 0.35 22.70
N ASP A 365 20.25 -0.52 22.46
CA ASP A 365 21.52 -0.12 21.87
C ASP A 365 21.37 0.34 20.41
N GLU A 366 20.60 -0.37 19.58
CA GLU A 366 20.36 0.03 18.19
C GLU A 366 19.82 1.47 18.10
N THR A 367 18.88 1.83 18.98
CA THR A 367 18.34 3.18 19.01
C THR A 367 19.37 4.25 19.43
N GLY A 368 20.27 3.93 20.37
CA GLY A 368 21.34 4.84 20.79
C GLY A 368 22.40 5.05 19.69
N HIS A 369 22.81 3.98 19.00
CA HIS A 369 23.71 4.06 17.86
C HIS A 369 23.13 4.91 16.72
N LEU A 370 21.85 4.68 16.37
CA LEU A 370 21.15 5.44 15.34
C LEU A 370 21.03 6.92 15.71
N GLU A 371 20.72 7.26 16.97
CA GLU A 371 20.67 8.65 17.40
C GLU A 371 22.05 9.32 17.28
N ALA A 372 23.13 8.65 17.70
CA ALA A 372 24.48 9.20 17.57
C ALA A 372 24.85 9.49 16.11
N TYR A 373 24.62 8.53 15.21
CA TYR A 373 24.85 8.71 13.77
C TYR A 373 24.04 9.86 13.19
N LEU A 374 22.72 9.87 13.44
CA LEU A 374 21.84 10.88 12.87
C LEU A 374 22.13 12.28 13.39
N ARG A 375 22.61 12.42 14.64
CA ARG A 375 23.03 13.71 15.18
C ARG A 375 24.34 14.20 14.56
N ASP A 376 25.29 13.30 14.37
CA ASP A 376 26.60 13.59 13.75
C ASP A 376 26.45 14.06 12.30
N GLN A 377 25.58 13.40 11.52
CA GLN A 377 25.37 13.71 10.12
C GLN A 377 24.44 14.91 9.86
N ALA A 378 23.62 15.30 10.85
CA ALA A 378 22.63 16.35 10.68
C ALA A 378 23.26 17.73 10.87
N ILE A 379 23.63 18.35 9.75
CA ILE A 379 24.26 19.68 9.71
C ILE A 379 23.27 20.84 9.70
N GLY A 380 21.97 20.57 9.49
CA GLY A 380 20.95 21.60 9.36
C GLY A 380 20.67 22.31 10.68
N LYS A 381 21.01 23.60 10.75
CA LYS A 381 20.78 24.46 11.92
C LYS A 381 19.45 25.20 11.82
N ILE A 382 18.87 25.54 12.97
CA ILE A 382 17.73 26.44 13.08
C ILE A 382 18.21 27.71 13.76
N ASP A 383 18.23 28.82 13.03
CA ASP A 383 18.66 30.13 13.54
C ASP A 383 17.45 30.98 13.94
N VAL A 384 16.61 30.41 14.82
CA VAL A 384 15.46 31.11 15.38
C VAL A 384 15.66 31.16 16.89
N LYS A 385 16.06 32.31 17.45
CA LYS A 385 16.16 32.47 18.92
C LYS A 385 14.81 32.86 19.49
N ALA A 386 13.87 31.93 19.52
CA ALA A 386 12.48 32.23 19.88
C ALA A 386 12.34 32.55 21.37
N ARG A 387 11.99 33.81 21.69
CA ARG A 387 11.55 34.22 23.03
C ARG A 387 10.04 34.46 23.03
N GLY A 388 9.30 33.45 23.49
CA GLY A 388 7.85 33.45 23.56
C GLY A 388 7.31 33.73 24.96
N ASP A 389 6.07 34.20 25.02
CA ASP A 389 5.21 34.26 26.20
C ASP A 389 4.37 32.98 26.25
N ALA A 390 4.65 32.11 27.23
CA ALA A 390 3.95 30.83 27.38
C ALA A 390 2.47 30.99 27.74
N PHE A 391 2.07 32.06 28.42
CA PHE A 391 0.65 32.30 28.73
C PHE A 391 -0.13 32.63 27.46
N ARG A 392 0.42 33.52 26.62
CA ARG A 392 -0.16 33.80 25.29
C ARG A 392 -0.18 32.55 24.41
N GLY A 393 0.90 31.76 24.45
CA GLY A 393 1.01 30.49 23.74
C GLY A 393 -0.09 29.48 24.09
N GLY A 394 -0.43 29.36 25.39
CA GLY A 394 -1.50 28.49 25.85
C GLY A 394 -2.86 28.82 25.21
N LYS A 395 -3.21 30.11 25.15
CA LYS A 395 -4.44 30.57 24.48
C LYS A 395 -4.43 30.26 22.98
N LEU A 396 -3.28 30.39 22.33
CA LEU A 396 -3.13 30.11 20.90
C LEU A 396 -3.23 28.60 20.59
N ILE A 397 -2.77 27.71 21.48
CA ILE A 397 -2.95 26.26 21.34
C ILE A 397 -4.44 25.88 21.33
N GLU A 398 -5.22 26.46 22.24
CA GLU A 398 -6.67 26.26 22.29
C GLU A 398 -7.34 26.76 21.02
N ALA A 399 -6.95 27.94 20.53
CA ALA A 399 -7.56 28.56 19.36
C ALA A 399 -7.19 27.90 18.00
N HIS A 400 -5.96 27.40 17.84
CA HIS A 400 -5.43 27.02 16.51
C HIS A 400 -4.98 25.56 16.39
N CYS A 401 -4.58 24.91 17.49
CA CYS A 401 -3.92 23.60 17.43
C CYS A 401 -4.84 22.46 17.87
N SER A 402 -5.78 22.73 18.76
CA SER A 402 -6.61 21.72 19.44
C SER A 402 -7.63 21.03 18.51
N ASN A 403 -7.88 21.58 17.32
CA ASN A 403 -8.71 20.93 16.29
C ASN A 403 -8.02 19.70 15.67
N CYS A 404 -6.69 19.61 15.76
CA CYS A 404 -5.92 18.50 15.20
C CYS A 404 -5.11 17.77 16.25
N HIS A 405 -4.57 18.46 17.25
CA HIS A 405 -3.59 17.92 18.18
C HIS A 405 -4.15 17.81 19.60
N MET A 406 -3.99 16.63 20.22
CA MET A 406 -4.38 16.43 21.62
C MET A 406 -3.30 16.89 22.60
N THR A 407 -3.73 17.49 23.72
CA THR A 407 -2.87 17.85 24.87
C THR A 407 -3.42 17.24 26.16
N SER A 408 -2.61 17.12 27.22
CA SER A 408 -3.04 16.57 28.51
C SER A 408 -4.04 17.47 29.25
N ARG A 409 -4.04 18.80 29.01
CA ARG A 409 -5.04 19.75 29.55
C ARG A 409 -6.31 19.83 28.70
N VAL A 410 -6.27 19.31 27.48
CA VAL A 410 -7.43 19.21 26.56
C VAL A 410 -8.40 18.07 26.96
N GLY A 411 -8.13 17.35 28.06
CA GLY A 411 -9.12 16.51 28.74
C GLY A 411 -10.32 17.31 29.29
N THR A 412 -10.21 18.64 29.37
CA THR A 412 -11.28 19.57 29.75
C THR A 412 -11.59 20.59 28.65
N VAL A 413 -11.40 20.26 27.37
CA VAL A 413 -12.06 21.10 26.34
C VAL A 413 -13.54 20.94 26.56
N ASN A 414 -14.21 22.07 26.81
CA ASN A 414 -15.64 22.12 26.86
C ASN A 414 -16.17 21.53 25.54
N MET A 415 -16.72 20.32 25.60
CA MET A 415 -17.26 19.58 24.46
C MET A 415 -18.23 20.46 23.63
N PHE A 416 -18.84 21.47 24.29
CA PHE A 416 -19.70 22.49 23.70
C PHE A 416 -18.98 23.55 22.85
N GLU A 417 -17.74 23.93 23.14
CA GLU A 417 -16.96 24.88 22.31
C GLU A 417 -16.34 24.17 21.10
N PHE A 418 -15.90 22.91 21.25
CA PHE A 418 -15.51 22.05 20.12
C PHE A 418 -16.69 21.85 19.15
N ALA A 419 -17.91 21.69 19.67
CA ALA A 419 -19.12 21.56 18.86
C ALA A 419 -19.45 22.81 18.00
N LYS A 420 -19.03 24.02 18.39
CA LYS A 420 -19.27 25.24 17.59
C LYS A 420 -18.38 25.31 16.33
N TRP A 421 -17.15 24.80 16.38
CA TRP A 421 -16.22 24.82 15.24
C TRP A 421 -16.46 23.68 14.25
N VAL A 422 -16.93 22.52 14.72
CA VAL A 422 -17.18 21.29 13.94
C VAL A 422 -18.33 21.41 12.92
N GLN A 423 -18.96 22.59 12.80
CA GLN A 423 -20.26 22.72 12.10
C GLN A 423 -20.27 23.68 10.91
N THR A 424 -19.11 24.08 10.36
CA THR A 424 -19.11 24.97 9.19
C THR A 424 -19.12 24.18 7.88
N PRO A 425 -20.22 24.20 7.10
CA PRO A 425 -20.21 23.61 5.77
C PRO A 425 -19.28 24.39 4.83
N ILE A 426 -18.60 23.67 3.94
CA ILE A 426 -17.81 24.30 2.88
C ILE A 426 -18.80 24.86 1.85
N LYS A 427 -19.04 26.17 1.89
CA LYS A 427 -20.01 26.85 1.01
C LYS A 427 -19.41 27.31 -0.32
N ASN A 428 -18.14 27.74 -0.31
CA ASN A 428 -17.45 28.25 -1.49
C ASN A 428 -16.14 27.48 -1.70
N LEU A 429 -15.99 26.86 -2.87
CA LEU A 429 -14.85 26.00 -3.22
C LEU A 429 -13.66 26.78 -3.80
N ASP A 430 -13.78 28.11 -3.96
CA ASP A 430 -12.73 29.01 -4.44
C ASP A 430 -12.10 29.85 -3.31
N LEU A 431 -12.56 29.66 -2.06
CA LEU A 431 -12.10 30.39 -0.88
C LEU A 431 -11.42 29.47 0.15
N GLY A 432 -10.72 30.08 1.11
CA GLY A 432 -10.11 29.37 2.23
C GLY A 432 -9.01 28.40 1.78
N CYS A 433 -9.02 27.17 2.31
CA CYS A 433 -8.00 26.14 2.00
C CYS A 433 -7.93 25.79 0.50
N LEU A 434 -9.01 26.00 -0.27
CA LEU A 434 -9.07 25.70 -1.69
C LEU A 434 -8.77 26.90 -2.59
N ALA A 435 -8.56 28.09 -2.02
CA ALA A 435 -8.20 29.28 -2.78
C ALA A 435 -6.86 29.09 -3.52
N THR A 436 -6.76 29.67 -4.72
CA THR A 436 -5.53 29.67 -5.53
C THR A 436 -4.58 30.83 -5.22
N LYS A 437 -5.09 31.90 -4.59
CA LYS A 437 -4.32 33.11 -4.25
C LYS A 437 -4.45 33.44 -2.77
N ASP A 438 -5.61 33.96 -2.36
CA ASP A 438 -5.84 34.42 -0.99
C ASP A 438 -6.70 33.42 -0.20
N ARG A 439 -6.05 32.69 0.71
CA ARG A 439 -6.69 31.75 1.65
C ARG A 439 -7.24 32.43 2.92
N GLY A 440 -7.02 33.74 3.08
CA GLY A 440 -7.30 34.49 4.29
C GLY A 440 -6.67 33.83 5.52
N LYS A 441 -7.49 33.51 6.53
CA LYS A 441 -7.07 32.85 7.77
C LYS A 441 -7.15 31.32 7.73
N ALA A 442 -7.58 30.72 6.62
CA ALA A 442 -7.71 29.27 6.52
C ALA A 442 -6.32 28.59 6.49
N PRO A 443 -6.15 27.37 7.03
CA PRO A 443 -4.87 26.66 7.01
C PRO A 443 -4.26 26.51 5.61
N GLY A 444 -2.96 26.76 5.50
CA GLY A 444 -2.23 26.69 4.24
C GLY A 444 -1.77 25.28 3.93
N PHE A 445 -2.65 24.44 3.39
CA PHE A 445 -2.28 23.15 2.81
C PHE A 445 -1.56 23.33 1.46
N ALA A 446 -0.52 22.55 1.18
CA ALA A 446 0.24 22.61 -0.08
C ALA A 446 -0.50 21.86 -1.20
N LEU A 447 -1.75 22.22 -1.41
CA LEU A 447 -2.56 21.64 -2.48
C LEU A 447 -2.04 22.16 -3.81
N ASN A 448 -1.76 21.26 -4.75
CA ASN A 448 -1.56 21.63 -6.15
C ASN A 448 -2.92 21.71 -6.88
N GLU A 449 -2.89 21.98 -8.18
CA GLU A 449 -4.12 22.09 -9.01
C GLU A 449 -4.90 20.77 -9.05
N THR A 450 -4.20 19.63 -9.16
CA THR A 450 -4.81 18.29 -9.16
C THR A 450 -5.48 18.00 -7.82
N ASP A 451 -4.83 18.30 -6.70
CA ASP A 451 -5.38 18.11 -5.35
C ASP A 451 -6.66 18.93 -5.15
N ARG A 452 -6.62 20.22 -5.52
CA ARG A 452 -7.79 21.10 -5.46
C ARG A 452 -8.91 20.57 -6.32
N ALA A 453 -8.61 20.16 -7.55
CA ALA A 453 -9.62 19.63 -8.47
C ALA A 453 -10.25 18.34 -7.92
N ALA A 454 -9.46 17.44 -7.33
CA ALA A 454 -9.94 16.20 -6.72
C ALA A 454 -10.81 16.45 -5.48
N LEU A 455 -10.35 17.31 -4.55
CA LEU A 455 -11.13 17.74 -3.39
C LEU A 455 -12.45 18.38 -3.80
N THR A 456 -12.42 19.33 -4.74
CA THR A 456 -13.62 19.99 -5.28
C THR A 456 -14.58 18.98 -5.89
N ALA A 457 -14.09 17.99 -6.64
CA ALA A 457 -14.95 16.94 -7.21
C ALA A 457 -15.60 16.09 -6.11
N PHE A 458 -14.85 15.70 -5.08
CA PHE A 458 -15.37 14.91 -3.97
C PHE A 458 -16.36 15.69 -3.09
N LEU A 459 -16.09 16.96 -2.78
CA LEU A 459 -16.95 17.80 -1.95
C LEU A 459 -18.32 18.09 -2.58
N LYS A 460 -18.43 17.95 -3.90
CA LYS A 460 -19.71 18.03 -4.64
C LYS A 460 -20.55 16.75 -4.56
N THR A 461 -20.03 15.67 -3.98
CA THR A 461 -20.76 14.39 -3.83
C THR A 461 -21.67 14.41 -2.60
N ASP A 462 -22.47 13.35 -2.45
CA ASP A 462 -23.33 13.14 -1.28
C ASP A 462 -22.56 12.72 -0.01
N GLY A 463 -21.23 12.58 -0.08
CA GLY A 463 -20.38 12.18 1.05
C GLY A 463 -20.59 10.75 1.55
N LYS A 464 -21.59 10.00 1.05
CA LYS A 464 -21.94 8.66 1.57
C LYS A 464 -20.84 7.64 1.35
N SER A 465 -19.89 7.91 0.45
CA SER A 465 -18.72 7.05 0.34
C SER A 465 -17.82 7.06 1.58
N LEU A 466 -17.97 8.02 2.50
CA LEU A 466 -17.31 8.00 3.81
C LEU A 466 -17.96 6.99 4.78
N THR A 467 -19.21 6.61 4.56
CA THR A 467 -19.95 5.64 5.40
C THR A 467 -19.75 4.19 4.96
N ARG A 468 -18.81 3.96 4.05
CA ARG A 468 -18.57 2.64 3.44
C ARG A 468 -17.07 2.35 3.36
N GLU A 469 -16.74 1.08 3.45
CA GLU A 469 -15.39 0.55 3.32
C GLU A 469 -15.38 -0.62 2.33
N THR A 470 -14.30 -0.69 1.54
CA THR A 470 -13.99 -1.87 0.73
C THR A 470 -12.55 -2.28 1.05
N PRO A 471 -12.31 -3.47 1.67
CA PRO A 471 -10.98 -3.85 2.14
C PRO A 471 -9.89 -3.84 1.07
N ALA A 472 -10.19 -4.32 -0.14
CA ALA A 472 -9.24 -4.32 -1.26
C ALA A 472 -8.83 -2.89 -1.69
N GLU A 473 -9.72 -1.91 -1.61
CA GLU A 473 -9.35 -0.51 -1.89
C GLU A 473 -8.54 0.09 -0.74
N PHE A 474 -8.81 -0.30 0.52
CA PHE A 474 -8.01 0.12 1.66
C PHE A 474 -6.56 -0.37 1.54
N SER A 475 -6.34 -1.65 1.27
CA SER A 475 -4.97 -2.19 1.14
C SER A 475 -4.19 -1.55 -0.01
N GLN A 476 -4.83 -1.30 -1.16
CA GLN A 476 -4.20 -0.58 -2.27
C GLN A 476 -3.71 0.82 -1.85
N ARG A 477 -4.54 1.58 -1.14
CA ARG A 477 -4.14 2.91 -0.61
C ARG A 477 -3.00 2.77 0.40
N GLN A 478 -3.13 1.87 1.38
CA GLN A 478 -2.17 1.78 2.48
C GLN A 478 -0.81 1.23 2.04
N VAL A 479 -0.74 0.31 1.06
CA VAL A 479 0.54 -0.14 0.50
C VAL A 479 1.33 1.04 -0.08
N LYS A 480 0.64 1.98 -0.75
CA LYS A 480 1.24 3.22 -1.27
C LYS A 480 1.58 4.21 -0.15
N THR A 481 0.66 4.45 0.80
CA THR A 481 0.85 5.41 1.89
C THR A 481 1.99 5.04 2.84
N LEU A 482 2.16 3.74 3.12
CA LEU A 482 3.23 3.19 3.95
C LEU A 482 4.52 2.92 3.16
N ARG A 483 4.48 3.15 1.84
CA ARG A 483 5.59 2.95 0.92
C ARG A 483 6.23 1.56 1.00
N CYS A 484 5.40 0.50 1.00
CA CYS A 484 5.92 -0.87 1.03
C CYS A 484 6.79 -1.19 -0.21
N ASP A 485 6.58 -0.47 -1.31
CA ASP A 485 7.39 -0.46 -2.55
C ASP A 485 8.84 0.03 -2.34
N SER A 486 9.14 0.68 -1.21
CA SER A 486 10.52 1.08 -0.91
C SER A 486 11.42 -0.13 -0.69
N CYS A 487 10.90 -1.20 -0.08
CA CYS A 487 11.65 -2.41 0.22
C CYS A 487 11.19 -3.63 -0.59
N HIS A 488 9.90 -3.70 -0.94
CA HIS A 488 9.34 -4.88 -1.57
C HIS A 488 8.95 -4.65 -3.03
N ARG A 489 9.38 -5.57 -3.89
CA ARG A 489 8.94 -5.64 -5.29
C ARG A 489 7.44 -5.92 -5.35
N ARG A 490 6.75 -5.33 -6.31
CA ARG A 490 5.32 -5.58 -6.53
C ARG A 490 4.97 -5.40 -8.00
N ASP A 491 4.49 -6.46 -8.64
CA ASP A 491 4.06 -6.48 -10.05
C ASP A 491 5.14 -6.05 -11.04
N GLY A 492 6.34 -6.61 -10.93
CA GLY A 492 7.44 -6.24 -11.81
C GLY A 492 8.29 -5.07 -11.31
N GLU A 493 7.70 -4.13 -10.55
CA GLU A 493 8.31 -2.83 -10.22
C GLU A 493 9.56 -2.92 -9.33
N THR A 494 10.63 -2.24 -9.72
CA THR A 494 11.87 -2.10 -8.93
C THR A 494 11.62 -1.32 -7.64
N THR A 495 12.31 -1.69 -6.56
CA THR A 495 12.16 -1.04 -5.25
C THR A 495 13.06 0.18 -5.14
N ARG A 496 12.67 1.18 -4.33
CA ARG A 496 13.55 2.33 -4.05
C ARG A 496 14.88 1.90 -3.43
N TRP A 497 14.86 0.89 -2.56
CA TRP A 497 16.07 0.38 -1.90
C TRP A 497 17.03 -0.27 -2.90
N HIS A 498 16.50 -0.97 -3.92
CA HIS A 498 17.33 -1.45 -5.03
C HIS A 498 18.03 -0.30 -5.73
N THR A 499 17.29 0.73 -6.15
CA THR A 499 17.87 1.91 -6.82
C THR A 499 18.95 2.57 -5.97
N VAL A 500 18.69 2.78 -4.67
CA VAL A 500 19.68 3.38 -3.76
C VAL A 500 20.95 2.54 -3.63
N LEU A 501 20.82 1.21 -3.55
CA LEU A 501 22.00 0.34 -3.44
C LEU A 501 22.77 0.24 -4.76
N GLU A 502 22.08 0.23 -5.89
CA GLU A 502 22.69 0.27 -7.21
C GLU A 502 23.52 1.55 -7.42
N ASP A 503 22.99 2.71 -7.03
CA ASP A 503 23.72 3.98 -7.04
C ASP A 503 24.96 3.96 -6.12
N GLU A 504 24.94 3.16 -5.05
CA GLU A 504 26.08 2.92 -4.15
C GLU A 504 27.03 1.80 -4.65
N GLY A 505 26.80 1.22 -5.83
CA GLY A 505 27.60 0.11 -6.38
C GLY A 505 27.42 -1.20 -5.62
N LYS A 506 26.27 -1.39 -4.95
CA LYS A 506 25.95 -2.57 -4.13
C LYS A 506 24.76 -3.34 -4.71
N VAL A 507 24.77 -4.64 -4.46
CA VAL A 507 23.65 -5.52 -4.83
C VAL A 507 22.67 -5.60 -3.64
N PRO A 508 21.37 -5.34 -3.84
CA PRO A 508 20.37 -5.49 -2.79
C PRO A 508 20.15 -6.95 -2.40
N GLU A 509 19.80 -7.17 -1.12
CA GLU A 509 19.27 -8.46 -0.69
C GLU A 509 17.92 -8.73 -1.36
N ASN A 510 17.68 -9.98 -1.76
CA ASN A 510 16.41 -10.39 -2.34
C ASN A 510 15.30 -10.47 -1.26
N LEU A 511 14.59 -9.36 -1.07
CA LEU A 511 13.44 -9.28 -0.19
C LEU A 511 12.19 -9.93 -0.82
N PRO A 512 11.28 -10.52 -0.02
CA PRO A 512 10.09 -11.18 -0.56
C PRO A 512 9.22 -10.23 -1.39
N SER A 513 8.79 -10.67 -2.58
CA SER A 513 7.83 -9.92 -3.39
C SER A 513 6.44 -9.84 -2.73
N LEU A 514 5.75 -8.71 -2.91
CA LEU A 514 4.35 -8.49 -2.54
C LEU A 514 3.36 -8.85 -3.66
N THR A 515 3.81 -9.24 -4.85
CA THR A 515 2.94 -9.52 -6.01
C THR A 515 1.80 -10.48 -5.65
N TRP A 516 2.16 -11.61 -5.02
CA TRP A 516 1.25 -12.73 -4.74
C TRP A 516 0.82 -12.84 -3.27
N ILE A 517 1.03 -11.80 -2.46
CA ILE A 517 0.96 -11.93 -0.99
C ILE A 517 -0.40 -12.44 -0.47
N GLY A 518 -1.51 -12.04 -1.08
CA GLY A 518 -2.86 -12.40 -0.62
C GLY A 518 -3.29 -13.83 -0.98
N GLU A 519 -2.80 -14.35 -2.10
CA GLU A 519 -2.94 -15.76 -2.46
C GLU A 519 -1.94 -16.63 -1.70
N LYS A 520 -0.74 -16.12 -1.45
CA LYS A 520 0.35 -16.84 -0.79
C LYS A 520 0.09 -17.07 0.69
N LEU A 521 -0.23 -16.00 1.42
CA LEU A 521 -0.23 -16.00 2.88
C LEU A 521 -1.64 -16.00 3.46
N LYS A 522 -1.81 -16.75 4.56
CA LYS A 522 -3.03 -16.73 5.35
C LYS A 522 -3.22 -15.37 6.04
N PRO A 523 -4.40 -14.76 6.00
CA PRO A 523 -4.65 -13.44 6.60
C PRO A 523 -4.33 -13.39 8.10
N ALA A 524 -4.65 -14.44 8.85
CA ALA A 524 -4.30 -14.52 10.27
C ALA A 524 -2.78 -14.45 10.53
N TRP A 525 -1.98 -15.10 9.68
CA TRP A 525 -0.52 -15.04 9.76
C TRP A 525 0.01 -13.68 9.33
N THR A 526 -0.51 -13.13 8.21
CA THR A 526 -0.15 -11.80 7.70
C THR A 526 -0.46 -10.70 8.72
N LYS A 527 -1.58 -10.79 9.44
CA LYS A 527 -1.93 -9.88 10.54
C LYS A 527 -0.86 -9.89 11.62
N LYS A 528 -0.44 -11.07 12.10
CA LYS A 528 0.64 -11.18 13.11
C LYS A 528 1.96 -10.59 12.62
N LEU A 529 2.34 -10.88 11.37
CA LEU A 529 3.54 -10.33 10.76
C LEU A 529 3.50 -8.79 10.73
N LEU A 530 2.45 -8.22 10.16
CA LEU A 530 2.31 -6.77 10.04
C LEU A 530 2.11 -6.08 11.39
N ALA A 531 1.61 -6.78 12.42
CA ALA A 531 1.53 -6.25 13.78
C ALA A 531 2.88 -6.27 14.52
N GLY A 532 3.90 -6.94 13.99
CA GLY A 532 5.15 -7.20 14.71
C GLY A 532 4.97 -8.17 15.87
N GLN A 533 4.06 -9.14 15.72
CA GLN A 533 3.67 -10.15 16.70
C GLN A 533 4.02 -11.57 16.21
N SER A 534 4.99 -11.69 15.29
CA SER A 534 5.55 -12.98 14.89
C SER A 534 6.52 -13.48 15.97
N ASP A 535 6.41 -14.75 16.35
CA ASP A 535 7.23 -15.36 17.40
C ASP A 535 8.71 -15.44 16.99
N HIS A 536 8.98 -15.59 15.69
CA HIS A 536 10.32 -15.58 15.10
C HIS A 536 10.28 -15.07 13.64
N SER A 537 11.46 -14.74 13.11
CA SER A 537 11.60 -14.47 11.68
C SER A 537 11.55 -15.78 10.89
N ALA A 538 10.69 -15.85 9.87
CA ALA A 538 10.69 -16.97 8.92
C ALA A 538 11.96 -17.01 8.04
N ARG A 539 12.74 -15.92 8.03
CA ARG A 539 13.97 -15.76 7.23
C ARG A 539 15.08 -15.13 8.07
N PRO A 540 15.61 -15.82 9.10
CA PRO A 540 16.58 -15.25 10.03
C PRO A 540 17.93 -14.86 9.39
N TRP A 541 18.20 -15.33 8.16
CA TRP A 541 19.41 -14.99 7.41
C TRP A 541 19.32 -13.67 6.64
N ILE A 542 18.12 -13.09 6.44
CA ILE A 542 17.97 -11.77 5.80
C ILE A 542 18.40 -10.70 6.81
N LYS A 543 19.29 -9.80 6.40
CA LYS A 543 19.81 -8.74 7.28
C LYS A 543 18.79 -7.61 7.43
N GLY A 544 18.03 -7.32 6.37
CA GLY A 544 16.87 -6.43 6.44
C GLY A 544 15.80 -6.93 7.41
N ARG A 545 15.19 -6.02 8.17
CA ARG A 545 14.13 -6.36 9.14
C ARG A 545 12.78 -5.85 8.63
N MET A 546 11.81 -6.75 8.52
CA MET A 546 10.42 -6.36 8.23
C MET A 546 9.88 -5.52 9.40
N PRO A 547 9.49 -4.25 9.18
CA PRO A 547 8.99 -3.43 10.27
C PRO A 547 7.49 -3.64 10.50
N ALA A 548 7.00 -3.17 11.64
CA ALA A 548 5.62 -3.36 12.09
C ALA A 548 4.74 -2.12 11.83
N PHE A 549 3.47 -2.39 11.53
CA PHE A 549 2.39 -1.46 11.23
C PHE A 549 1.11 -1.82 12.03
N PRO A 550 1.16 -1.86 13.37
CA PRO A 550 0.11 -2.46 14.21
C PRO A 550 -1.28 -1.87 13.98
N ALA A 551 -1.39 -0.55 13.80
CA ALA A 551 -2.67 0.14 13.60
C ALA A 551 -3.41 -0.28 12.31
N ARG A 552 -2.71 -0.89 11.35
CA ARG A 552 -3.26 -1.25 10.03
C ARG A 552 -3.18 -2.75 9.72
N ALA A 553 -2.59 -3.53 10.62
CA ALA A 553 -2.19 -4.91 10.36
C ALA A 553 -3.36 -5.81 9.91
N GLU A 554 -4.50 -5.72 10.60
CA GLU A 554 -5.69 -6.49 10.28
C GLU A 554 -6.30 -6.11 8.93
N MET A 555 -6.61 -4.83 8.75
CA MET A 555 -7.24 -4.35 7.52
C MET A 555 -6.34 -4.57 6.28
N LEU A 556 -5.01 -4.45 6.44
CA LEU A 556 -4.06 -4.82 5.39
C LEU A 556 -4.10 -6.31 5.07
N ALA A 557 -4.09 -7.18 6.08
CA ALA A 557 -4.13 -8.62 5.87
C ALA A 557 -5.40 -9.07 5.12
N VAL A 558 -6.56 -8.51 5.50
CA VAL A 558 -7.85 -8.77 4.83
C VAL A 558 -7.84 -8.20 3.41
N GLY A 559 -7.49 -6.93 3.25
CA GLY A 559 -7.51 -6.26 1.94
C GLY A 559 -6.58 -6.91 0.92
N LEU A 560 -5.36 -7.29 1.32
CA LEU A 560 -4.41 -7.99 0.46
C LEU A 560 -4.95 -9.35 -0.02
N SER A 561 -5.66 -10.07 0.84
CA SER A 561 -6.37 -11.32 0.47
C SER A 561 -7.47 -11.05 -0.55
N HIS A 562 -8.30 -10.03 -0.31
CA HIS A 562 -9.42 -9.70 -1.18
C HIS A 562 -8.95 -9.20 -2.56
N GLU A 563 -7.80 -8.53 -2.64
CA GLU A 563 -7.15 -8.16 -3.92
C GLU A 563 -6.84 -9.37 -4.82
N HIS A 564 -6.68 -10.57 -4.24
CA HIS A 564 -6.43 -11.83 -4.96
C HIS A 564 -7.69 -12.68 -5.15
N GLY A 565 -8.86 -12.13 -4.78
CA GLY A 565 -10.11 -12.85 -4.88
C GLY A 565 -10.33 -13.90 -3.79
N PHE A 566 -9.57 -13.90 -2.69
CA PHE A 566 -9.72 -14.86 -1.58
C PHE A 566 -10.37 -14.23 -0.35
N GLY A 567 -11.29 -14.99 0.26
CA GLY A 567 -11.81 -14.67 1.58
C GLY A 567 -10.79 -14.90 2.71
N ILE A 568 -11.14 -14.46 3.91
CA ILE A 568 -10.22 -14.53 5.08
C ILE A 568 -9.90 -15.97 5.50
N ASP A 569 -10.88 -16.87 5.41
CA ASP A 569 -10.78 -18.27 5.82
C ASP A 569 -10.72 -19.25 4.64
N GLU A 570 -10.62 -18.74 3.41
CA GLU A 570 -10.67 -19.57 2.20
C GLU A 570 -9.37 -20.34 1.96
N ASP A 571 -9.24 -21.52 2.57
CA ASP A 571 -8.12 -22.44 2.32
C ASP A 571 -8.65 -23.88 2.20
N LYS A 572 -8.71 -24.39 0.97
CA LYS A 572 -9.16 -25.76 0.65
C LYS A 572 -8.08 -26.81 0.95
N ARG A 573 -7.37 -26.65 2.07
CA ARG A 573 -6.33 -27.59 2.47
C ARG A 573 -6.95 -28.93 2.91
N PRO A 574 -6.34 -30.07 2.54
CA PRO A 574 -6.77 -31.35 3.08
C PRO A 574 -6.44 -31.43 4.58
N ARG A 575 -7.29 -32.11 5.35
CA ARG A 575 -6.97 -32.46 6.73
C ARG A 575 -5.76 -33.42 6.72
N PRO A 576 -4.87 -33.37 7.73
CA PRO A 576 -3.76 -34.32 7.82
C PRO A 576 -4.28 -35.76 7.75
N ASP A 577 -3.62 -36.59 6.95
CA ASP A 577 -3.91 -38.00 6.78
C ASP A 577 -2.62 -38.75 7.14
N ALA A 578 -2.71 -39.71 8.06
CA ALA A 578 -1.52 -40.35 8.60
C ALA A 578 -0.78 -41.21 7.56
N LYS A 579 -1.50 -41.83 6.61
CA LYS A 579 -0.88 -42.66 5.56
C LYS A 579 -0.15 -41.76 4.56
N LEU A 580 -0.79 -40.70 4.11
CA LEU A 580 -0.16 -39.73 3.20
C LEU A 580 0.97 -38.97 3.88
N ALA A 581 0.86 -38.65 5.17
CA ALA A 581 1.94 -38.05 5.94
C ALA A 581 3.17 -38.98 6.04
N ALA A 582 2.96 -40.29 6.27
CA ALA A 582 4.06 -41.26 6.27
C ALA A 582 4.74 -41.39 4.89
N VAL A 583 3.98 -41.25 3.79
CA VAL A 583 4.55 -41.15 2.44
C VAL A 583 5.33 -39.84 2.27
N GLY A 584 4.76 -38.71 2.70
CA GLY A 584 5.41 -37.40 2.64
C GLY A 584 6.72 -37.35 3.41
N GLU A 585 6.77 -37.95 4.60
CA GLU A 585 7.99 -38.04 5.41
C GLU A 585 9.12 -38.74 4.66
N LYS A 586 8.82 -39.81 3.91
CA LYS A 586 9.81 -40.54 3.10
C LYS A 586 10.33 -39.73 1.91
N LEU A 587 9.59 -38.71 1.45
CA LEU A 587 9.98 -37.86 0.33
C LEU A 587 10.92 -36.71 0.74
N ILE A 588 11.20 -36.52 2.02
CA ILE A 588 12.01 -35.40 2.56
C ILE A 588 13.54 -35.63 2.51
N PRO A 589 14.08 -36.82 2.83
CA PRO A 589 15.53 -37.05 2.94
C PRO A 589 16.27 -36.92 1.60
N GLN A 590 17.60 -36.85 1.68
CA GLN A 590 18.49 -36.86 0.51
C GLN A 590 18.41 -38.18 -0.28
N GLN A 591 18.42 -39.31 0.44
CA GLN A 591 18.37 -40.62 -0.18
C GLN A 591 16.92 -41.05 -0.39
N GLY A 592 16.53 -41.32 -1.63
CA GLY A 592 15.18 -41.77 -2.00
C GLY A 592 14.08 -40.69 -1.92
N GLY A 593 14.44 -39.44 -1.59
CA GLY A 593 13.51 -38.30 -1.51
C GLY A 593 13.97 -37.11 -2.34
N PHE A 594 13.27 -35.99 -2.21
CA PHE A 594 13.56 -34.73 -2.91
C PHE A 594 14.73 -33.94 -2.32
N ASN A 595 15.40 -34.47 -1.29
CA ASN A 595 16.52 -33.81 -0.65
C ASN A 595 16.18 -32.43 -0.05
N CYS A 596 14.99 -32.32 0.54
CA CYS A 596 14.46 -31.07 1.09
C CYS A 596 15.34 -30.54 2.24
N ILE A 597 15.91 -31.44 3.04
CA ILE A 597 16.72 -31.12 4.23
C ILE A 597 18.07 -30.48 3.91
N ASN A 598 18.54 -30.56 2.67
CA ASN A 598 19.75 -29.85 2.27
C ASN A 598 19.56 -28.34 2.35
N CYS A 599 18.37 -27.85 2.01
CA CYS A 599 18.05 -26.42 2.01
C CYS A 599 17.17 -26.00 3.18
N HIS A 600 16.24 -26.85 3.64
CA HIS A 600 15.26 -26.52 4.66
C HIS A 600 15.54 -27.19 6.00
N GLY A 601 15.52 -26.41 7.09
CA GLY A 601 15.48 -26.96 8.44
C GLY A 601 14.09 -27.50 8.80
N ILE A 602 14.05 -28.40 9.79
CA ILE A 602 12.81 -28.93 10.39
C ILE A 602 12.88 -28.72 11.89
N GLY A 603 12.13 -27.74 12.37
CA GLY A 603 12.14 -27.35 13.78
C GLY A 603 13.52 -26.88 14.22
N LYS A 604 14.11 -27.56 15.20
CA LYS A 604 15.46 -27.23 15.69
C LYS A 604 16.57 -27.83 14.84
N THR A 605 16.24 -28.77 13.95
CA THR A 605 17.22 -29.38 13.06
C THR A 605 17.51 -28.40 11.93
N PRO A 606 18.74 -27.87 11.82
CA PRO A 606 19.10 -26.95 10.75
C PRO A 606 19.16 -27.68 9.40
N ALA A 607 19.16 -26.90 8.31
CA ALA A 607 19.45 -27.43 6.98
C ALA A 607 20.90 -27.94 6.91
N ILE A 608 21.15 -29.00 6.13
CA ILE A 608 22.47 -29.67 6.08
C ILE A 608 23.51 -28.81 5.35
N GLN A 609 23.20 -28.35 4.14
CA GLN A 609 24.13 -27.62 3.27
C GLN A 609 23.36 -26.61 2.38
N PRO A 610 22.81 -25.54 2.96
CA PRO A 610 22.11 -24.52 2.18
C PRO A 610 23.10 -23.71 1.32
N PHE A 611 22.77 -23.47 0.05
CA PHE A 611 23.58 -22.62 -0.84
C PHE A 611 23.26 -21.14 -0.60
N GLU A 612 24.24 -20.37 -0.13
CA GLU A 612 24.17 -18.95 0.29
C GLU A 612 23.21 -18.63 1.44
N ALA A 613 21.97 -19.15 1.40
CA ALA A 613 20.96 -18.97 2.43
C ALA A 613 20.02 -20.18 2.50
N PRO A 614 19.57 -20.59 3.70
CA PRO A 614 18.62 -21.68 3.83
C PRO A 614 17.23 -21.31 3.34
N GLY A 615 16.44 -22.33 3.01
CA GLY A 615 15.01 -22.23 2.82
C GLY A 615 14.28 -22.00 4.14
N ILE A 616 13.02 -21.54 4.05
CA ILE A 616 12.17 -21.34 5.23
C ILE A 616 11.96 -22.68 5.94
N ASN A 617 12.04 -22.69 7.28
CA ASN A 617 11.82 -23.90 8.07
C ASN A 617 10.49 -24.56 7.70
N LEU A 618 10.48 -25.88 7.51
CA LEU A 618 9.27 -26.59 7.07
C LEU A 618 8.13 -26.49 8.09
N LEU A 619 8.43 -26.28 9.39
CA LEU A 619 7.40 -25.99 10.40
C LEU A 619 6.55 -24.77 10.04
N ASP A 620 7.14 -23.78 9.40
CA ASP A 620 6.47 -22.51 9.10
C ASP A 620 5.62 -22.59 7.83
N ALA A 621 5.77 -23.64 7.02
CA ALA A 621 5.15 -23.71 5.70
C ALA A 621 3.61 -23.78 5.79
N ALA A 622 3.05 -24.78 6.48
CA ALA A 622 1.59 -24.97 6.52
C ALA A 622 0.84 -23.93 7.39
N ILE A 623 1.51 -23.33 8.38
CA ILE A 623 0.91 -22.27 9.20
C ILE A 623 0.79 -20.93 8.47
N ARG A 624 1.65 -20.67 7.47
CA ARG A 624 1.63 -19.40 6.73
C ARG A 624 1.05 -19.49 5.33
N LEU A 625 1.29 -20.59 4.59
CA LEU A 625 0.92 -20.71 3.18
C LEU A 625 -0.52 -21.19 3.02
N ARG A 626 -1.22 -20.66 2.00
CA ARG A 626 -2.44 -21.31 1.47
C ARG A 626 -2.05 -22.55 0.66
N TYR A 627 -2.86 -23.62 0.75
CA TYR A 627 -2.56 -24.90 0.10
C TYR A 627 -2.49 -24.79 -1.43
N GLY A 628 -3.40 -24.03 -2.04
CA GLY A 628 -3.40 -23.83 -3.50
C GLY A 628 -2.12 -23.15 -4.00
N TYR A 629 -1.64 -22.14 -3.27
CA TYR A 629 -0.35 -21.50 -3.59
C TYR A 629 0.80 -22.48 -3.41
N TYR A 630 0.81 -23.27 -2.34
CA TYR A 630 1.84 -24.28 -2.11
C TYR A 630 1.93 -25.27 -3.28
N GLN A 631 0.81 -25.82 -3.75
CA GLN A 631 0.78 -26.73 -4.89
C GLN A 631 1.35 -26.09 -6.15
N ARG A 632 0.93 -24.85 -6.47
CA ARG A 632 1.46 -24.09 -7.61
C ARG A 632 2.96 -23.85 -7.48
N TRP A 633 3.41 -23.45 -6.30
CA TRP A 633 4.82 -23.15 -6.03
C TRP A 633 5.71 -24.40 -6.12
N MET A 634 5.23 -25.55 -5.62
CA MET A 634 5.97 -26.82 -5.73
C MET A 634 6.12 -27.31 -7.18
N LEU A 635 5.13 -27.03 -8.03
CA LEU A 635 5.16 -27.40 -9.45
C LEU A 635 6.09 -26.50 -10.28
N ALA A 636 6.09 -25.19 -10.04
CA ALA A 636 6.83 -24.23 -10.85
C ALA A 636 7.34 -23.04 -9.99
N PRO A 637 8.34 -23.25 -9.13
CA PRO A 637 8.80 -22.22 -8.19
C PRO A 637 9.39 -20.98 -8.87
N ASP A 638 10.16 -21.19 -9.94
CA ASP A 638 10.79 -20.16 -10.78
C ASP A 638 9.75 -19.28 -11.49
N ARG A 639 8.60 -19.85 -11.83
CA ARG A 639 7.50 -19.12 -12.46
C ARG A 639 6.73 -18.23 -11.48
N VAL A 640 6.63 -18.64 -10.22
CA VAL A 640 5.97 -17.83 -9.17
C VAL A 640 6.85 -16.65 -8.76
N ASP A 641 8.14 -16.90 -8.57
CA ASP A 641 9.13 -15.87 -8.24
C ASP A 641 10.53 -16.36 -8.63
N VAL A 642 11.06 -15.78 -9.72
CA VAL A 642 12.38 -16.11 -10.28
C VAL A 642 13.54 -15.91 -9.30
N THR A 643 13.34 -15.16 -8.21
CA THR A 643 14.37 -14.95 -7.18
C THR A 643 14.42 -16.11 -6.18
N MET A 644 13.43 -17.01 -6.20
CA MET A 644 13.41 -18.21 -5.36
C MET A 644 14.32 -19.29 -5.94
N ARG A 645 15.12 -19.89 -5.07
CA ARG A 645 16.14 -20.89 -5.44
C ARG A 645 15.69 -22.34 -5.20
N MET A 646 14.39 -22.59 -5.15
CA MET A 646 13.87 -23.94 -4.97
C MET A 646 14.04 -24.72 -6.28
N PRO A 647 14.61 -25.94 -6.28
CA PRO A 647 14.71 -26.75 -7.49
C PRO A 647 13.36 -27.07 -8.12
N VAL A 648 13.33 -27.19 -9.44
CA VAL A 648 12.16 -27.67 -10.19
C VAL A 648 12.25 -29.20 -10.29
N PHE A 649 11.43 -29.91 -9.53
CA PHE A 649 11.44 -31.39 -9.54
C PHE A 649 10.55 -32.00 -10.63
N ALA A 650 9.55 -31.26 -11.11
CA ALA A 650 8.64 -31.67 -12.17
C ALA A 650 8.81 -30.77 -13.41
N THR A 651 9.81 -31.06 -14.24
CA THR A 651 10.18 -30.21 -15.39
C THR A 651 9.11 -30.15 -16.48
N ASP A 652 8.26 -31.17 -16.57
CA ASP A 652 7.08 -31.22 -17.44
C ASP A 652 5.79 -30.72 -16.73
N GLY A 653 5.90 -30.29 -15.47
CA GLY A 653 4.78 -29.87 -14.62
C GLY A 653 3.82 -31.00 -14.20
N LYS A 654 4.17 -32.26 -14.43
CA LYS A 654 3.31 -33.43 -14.17
C LYS A 654 4.02 -34.53 -13.41
N THR A 655 5.26 -34.83 -13.77
CA THR A 655 5.98 -36.00 -13.27
C THR A 655 7.35 -35.64 -12.70
N THR A 656 7.72 -36.29 -11.60
CA THR A 656 9.05 -36.14 -10.99
C THR A 656 9.98 -37.31 -11.32
N GLN A 657 11.23 -37.22 -10.87
CA GLN A 657 12.21 -38.30 -11.01
C GLN A 657 11.95 -39.47 -10.04
N LEU A 658 11.17 -39.27 -8.97
CA LEU A 658 10.90 -40.31 -7.97
C LEU A 658 9.70 -41.16 -8.43
N ARG A 659 9.94 -42.16 -9.29
CA ARG A 659 8.86 -42.97 -9.88
C ARG A 659 8.26 -44.00 -8.92
N ASP A 660 8.99 -44.41 -7.89
CA ASP A 660 8.55 -45.45 -6.94
C ASP A 660 7.38 -45.00 -6.03
N VAL A 661 7.01 -43.72 -6.06
CA VAL A 661 5.90 -43.15 -5.27
C VAL A 661 4.90 -42.51 -6.22
N PHE A 662 3.66 -43.03 -6.22
CA PHE A 662 2.56 -42.56 -7.11
C PHE A 662 2.94 -42.51 -8.60
N ASP A 663 3.77 -43.43 -9.07
CA ASP A 663 4.28 -43.48 -10.46
C ASP A 663 4.97 -42.18 -10.93
N GLY A 664 5.44 -41.38 -9.97
CA GLY A 664 6.05 -40.07 -10.20
C GLY A 664 5.06 -38.92 -10.33
N ASP A 665 3.77 -39.09 -10.04
CA ASP A 665 2.79 -38.00 -10.09
C ASP A 665 3.18 -36.88 -9.10
N ALA A 666 3.61 -35.75 -9.66
CA ALA A 666 4.13 -34.63 -8.89
C ALA A 666 3.08 -34.05 -7.93
N ARG A 667 1.82 -33.98 -8.36
CA ARG A 667 0.75 -33.39 -7.52
C ARG A 667 0.47 -34.27 -6.31
N GLN A 668 0.38 -35.59 -6.50
CA GLN A 668 0.16 -36.54 -5.40
C GLN A 668 1.36 -36.58 -4.44
N GLN A 669 2.59 -36.52 -4.97
CA GLN A 669 3.79 -36.46 -4.14
C GLN A 669 3.87 -35.17 -3.31
N TYR A 670 3.58 -34.02 -3.93
CA TYR A 670 3.56 -32.74 -3.22
C TYR A 670 2.39 -32.66 -2.23
N ASP A 671 1.28 -33.32 -2.51
CA ASP A 671 0.18 -33.46 -1.57
C ASP A 671 0.59 -34.28 -0.34
N ALA A 672 1.22 -35.44 -0.53
CA ALA A 672 1.76 -36.24 0.57
C ALA A 672 2.76 -35.45 1.43
N LEU A 673 3.66 -34.68 0.79
CA LEU A 673 4.54 -33.74 1.50
C LEU A 673 3.75 -32.73 2.34
N TRP A 674 2.65 -32.17 1.82
CA TRP A 674 1.80 -31.26 2.57
C TRP A 674 1.16 -31.94 3.78
N HIS A 675 0.64 -33.16 3.62
CA HIS A 675 0.12 -33.95 4.75
C HIS A 675 1.17 -34.11 5.84
N TYR A 676 2.42 -34.44 5.50
CA TYR A 676 3.52 -34.51 6.45
C TYR A 676 3.82 -33.16 7.12
N ILE A 677 3.99 -32.09 6.34
CA ILE A 677 4.30 -30.75 6.85
C ILE A 677 3.26 -30.27 7.87
N GLN A 678 1.98 -30.60 7.66
CA GLN A 678 0.92 -30.25 8.60
C GLN A 678 0.99 -31.00 9.93
N THR A 679 1.63 -32.18 9.97
CA THR A 679 1.82 -32.97 11.20
C THR A 679 3.03 -32.51 12.02
N LEU A 680 3.92 -31.74 11.40
CA LEU A 680 5.08 -31.25 12.11
C LEU A 680 4.64 -30.36 13.29
N PRO A 681 5.25 -30.53 14.48
CA PRO A 681 4.83 -29.80 15.65
C PRO A 681 5.07 -28.30 15.44
N ALA A 682 4.00 -27.52 15.30
CA ALA A 682 4.06 -26.08 15.56
C ALA A 682 4.45 -25.97 17.04
N ASN A 683 5.72 -25.68 17.33
CA ASN A 683 6.33 -25.90 18.64
C ASN A 683 5.39 -25.52 19.80
N LYS A 684 5.09 -26.50 20.67
CA LYS A 684 4.99 -26.27 22.11
C LYS A 684 6.36 -25.75 22.56
N LYS A 685 6.52 -24.44 22.60
CA LYS A 685 7.42 -23.74 23.52
C LYS A 685 6.86 -22.37 23.81
#